data_AF-A0A7S0NHE1-F1
#
_entry.id   AF-A0A7S0NHE1-F1
#
_cell.length_a   1.000
_cell.length_b   1.000
_cell.length_c   1.000
_cell.angle_alpha   90.00
_cell.angle_beta   90.00
_cell.angle_gamma   90.00
#
_symmetry.space_group_name_H-M   'P 1'
#
loop_
_entity.id
_entity.type
_entity.pdbx_description
1 polymer ?
#
loop_
_entity_poly.entity_id
_entity_poly.type
_entity_poly.pdbx_seq_one_letter_code
_entity_poly.pdbx_strand_id
1 'polypeptide(L)'
;NKENMLQGQDGCQTPRKPEDEARHTMISDFDEAHLQSLVSSLGTRQRFPEHPTSGYVKDPQSRETLQDLLRFLRHDTTRERPIMMLLHTWDVVGNDILPMIQAYHSGAAELILDAVKLLVFLTLPADPRSMNLNEQRHYINRTVQSLTENSCAVIFSHMAEPLERFESGRLHLRDEDGRTIQLLLTFVRNLLLSYRENFPGNAPSSSQRVQPKGSILNILFDLHLPDLLCQMAKDARKKPFAEDITLLIEIFHLLFQSQVPSSLIHFLDHAGEKPKFDEYRQYGEQSASTLMKKKTARSRHGRFGGKTIYANSFQRSGKDQTTQLRKYYGARVFENSHESSLPSGLNERSQLAELARTLLVDGGFNEVVYVAWDHIKQRDMMVCNDEDQLNVHSFFALSQFFVTFVSLSFDWNLTDISKSYALSNLFDKHLFFWLRKKWEMFDHSKDVRGLLHVSALVKEMLALMEKIASGGSQADKFVCQALTAEGLCAEGDDGYHHFCNSLVKKFDSKSLPMIYLADCIQVLHMANNLIRELDPKLVALDGEMLNERSVSNYISLLAFFECNSSRLKSILIRKIKDITSSEYEGYLHAFGNLQIIHDIVGGGENKYSTETVVDHDDFLKLKDMAASILIGFMQTLYSTKSASATDYKKKKHTDLVLL
;
A
#
# COMPACT_ATOMS: atom_id res chain seq x y z
N ASN A 1 -80.81 -5.51 -18.78
CA ASN A 1 -81.32 -6.56 -19.67
C ASN A 1 -80.31 -7.68 -19.77
N LYS A 2 -80.66 -8.81 -19.14
CA LYS A 2 -80.09 -10.16 -19.17
C LYS A 2 -78.78 -10.45 -18.40
N GLU A 3 -79.00 -11.24 -17.35
CA GLU A 3 -78.12 -12.01 -16.48
C GLU A 3 -77.32 -13.10 -17.22
N ASN A 4 -76.10 -13.39 -16.75
CA ASN A 4 -75.67 -14.65 -16.08
C ASN A 4 -74.13 -14.79 -16.15
N MET A 5 -73.43 -14.66 -15.01
CA MET A 5 -72.89 -15.74 -14.14
C MET A 5 -71.71 -16.51 -14.77
N LEU A 6 -70.47 -16.21 -14.36
CA LEU A 6 -69.71 -16.84 -13.26
C LEU A 6 -69.29 -18.30 -13.51
N GLN A 7 -67.99 -18.51 -13.75
CA GLN A 7 -67.20 -19.53 -13.04
C GLN A 7 -65.70 -19.22 -13.21
N GLY A 8 -65.07 -18.85 -12.09
CA GLY A 8 -63.62 -18.80 -11.96
C GLY A 8 -63.06 -20.19 -11.62
N GLN A 9 -61.84 -20.44 -12.04
CA GLN A 9 -60.96 -21.43 -11.44
C GLN A 9 -59.65 -20.74 -11.05
N ASP A 10 -59.39 -20.80 -9.75
CA ASP A 10 -58.15 -20.38 -9.10
C ASP A 10 -56.95 -21.20 -9.60
N GLY A 11 -55.89 -20.50 -9.98
CA GLY A 11 -54.55 -21.05 -10.19
C GLY A 11 -53.55 -20.18 -9.42
N CYS A 12 -53.29 -20.58 -8.18
CA CYS A 12 -52.32 -20.02 -7.25
C CYS A 12 -50.93 -19.82 -7.92
N GLN A 13 -50.55 -18.57 -8.21
CA GLN A 13 -49.16 -18.23 -8.48
C GLN A 13 -48.52 -17.76 -7.17
N THR A 14 -47.61 -18.58 -6.64
CA THR A 14 -46.67 -18.20 -5.60
C THR A 14 -45.89 -16.94 -6.02
N PRO A 15 -45.69 -15.96 -5.13
CA PRO A 15 -44.88 -14.79 -5.47
C PRO A 15 -43.44 -15.23 -5.72
N ARG A 16 -42.92 -14.94 -6.91
CA ARG A 16 -41.49 -15.10 -7.22
C ARG A 16 -40.70 -14.21 -6.26
N LYS A 17 -39.55 -14.73 -5.79
CA LYS A 17 -38.67 -14.01 -4.88
C LYS A 17 -38.15 -12.73 -5.56
N PRO A 18 -37.96 -11.63 -4.82
CA PRO A 18 -37.40 -10.37 -5.36
C PRO A 18 -35.96 -10.48 -5.88
N GLU A 19 -35.31 -11.63 -5.72
CA GLU A 19 -33.90 -11.85 -6.11
C GLU A 19 -33.74 -12.14 -7.62
N ASP A 20 -34.81 -12.59 -8.31
CA ASP A 20 -34.74 -12.90 -9.76
C ASP A 20 -35.09 -11.70 -10.64
N GLU A 21 -35.88 -10.73 -10.17
CA GLU A 21 -36.23 -9.52 -10.93
C GLU A 21 -35.10 -8.47 -10.96
N ALA A 22 -34.14 -8.54 -10.03
CA ALA A 22 -33.01 -7.62 -9.98
C ALA A 22 -31.87 -7.98 -10.96
N ARG A 23 -31.90 -9.17 -11.58
CA ARG A 23 -30.88 -9.60 -12.56
C ARG A 23 -31.14 -9.15 -14.00
N HIS A 24 -32.33 -8.64 -14.31
CA HIS A 24 -32.80 -8.44 -15.69
C HIS A 24 -33.00 -6.97 -16.13
N THR A 25 -32.41 -6.01 -15.46
CA THR A 25 -32.41 -4.62 -15.94
C THR A 25 -30.99 -4.17 -16.19
N MET A 26 -30.51 -4.26 -17.45
CA MET A 26 -29.52 -3.35 -18.10
C MET A 26 -29.09 -3.76 -19.52
N ILE A 27 -29.51 -4.91 -20.08
CA ILE A 27 -29.32 -5.28 -21.50
C ILE A 27 -30.67 -5.75 -22.04
N SER A 28 -31.12 -5.25 -23.19
CA SER A 28 -32.33 -5.78 -23.82
C SER A 28 -32.04 -7.12 -24.48
N ASP A 29 -33.00 -8.05 -24.52
CA ASP A 29 -32.84 -9.35 -25.22
C ASP A 29 -32.36 -9.18 -26.67
N PHE A 30 -32.70 -8.04 -27.30
CA PHE A 30 -32.26 -7.65 -28.63
C PHE A 30 -30.76 -7.32 -28.70
N ASP A 31 -30.23 -6.66 -27.67
CA ASP A 31 -28.81 -6.32 -27.60
C ASP A 31 -27.93 -7.55 -27.35
N GLU A 32 -28.40 -8.52 -26.55
CA GLU A 32 -27.68 -9.78 -26.33
C GLU A 32 -27.60 -10.62 -27.61
N ALA A 33 -28.72 -10.79 -28.32
CA ALA A 33 -28.74 -11.54 -29.58
C ALA A 33 -27.84 -10.89 -30.66
N HIS A 34 -27.84 -9.56 -30.73
CA HIS A 34 -26.95 -8.82 -31.63
C HIS A 34 -25.48 -9.04 -31.25
N LEU A 35 -25.14 -8.93 -29.96
CA LEU A 35 -23.78 -9.20 -29.46
C LEU A 35 -23.32 -10.64 -29.77
N GLN A 36 -24.18 -11.64 -29.61
CA GLN A 36 -23.87 -13.04 -29.98
C GLN A 36 -23.61 -13.18 -31.49
N SER A 37 -24.42 -12.52 -32.32
CA SER A 37 -24.22 -12.49 -33.77
C SER A 37 -22.88 -11.86 -34.15
N LEU A 38 -22.46 -10.79 -33.47
CA LEU A 38 -21.13 -10.20 -33.69
C LEU A 38 -20.02 -11.16 -33.29
N VAL A 39 -20.08 -11.76 -32.09
CA VAL A 39 -19.04 -12.70 -31.63
C VAL A 39 -18.87 -13.88 -32.58
N SER A 40 -19.97 -14.49 -33.03
CA SER A 40 -19.93 -15.58 -34.02
C SER A 40 -19.37 -15.17 -35.40
N SER A 41 -19.34 -13.87 -35.71
CA SER A 41 -18.82 -13.32 -36.97
C SER A 41 -17.35 -12.91 -36.87
N LEU A 42 -16.65 -13.17 -35.75
CA LEU A 42 -15.21 -12.89 -35.63
C LEU A 42 -14.37 -13.88 -36.44
N GLY A 43 -14.72 -15.16 -36.37
CA GLY A 43 -13.99 -16.24 -37.02
C GLY A 43 -14.30 -17.59 -36.42
N THR A 44 -13.57 -18.62 -36.87
CA THR A 44 -13.73 -19.98 -36.37
C THR A 44 -12.39 -20.72 -36.30
N ARG A 45 -12.29 -21.66 -35.37
CA ARG A 45 -11.16 -22.60 -35.32
C ARG A 45 -11.42 -23.76 -36.29
N GLN A 46 -10.58 -23.90 -37.30
CA GLN A 46 -10.68 -24.96 -38.30
C GLN A 46 -9.53 -25.96 -38.12
N ARG A 47 -9.83 -27.26 -38.19
CA ARG A 47 -8.81 -28.31 -38.32
C ARG A 47 -8.49 -28.48 -39.79
N PHE A 48 -7.24 -28.21 -40.16
CA PHE A 48 -6.78 -28.45 -41.52
C PHE A 48 -6.29 -29.90 -41.62
N PRO A 49 -6.68 -30.66 -42.67
CA PRO A 49 -6.22 -32.05 -42.85
C PRO A 49 -4.69 -32.19 -42.91
N GLU A 50 -3.99 -31.14 -43.34
CA GLU A 50 -2.54 -31.12 -43.59
C GLU A 50 -1.73 -30.66 -42.36
N HIS A 51 -2.38 -30.13 -41.32
CA HIS A 51 -1.74 -29.66 -40.09
C HIS A 51 -2.47 -30.19 -38.85
N PRO A 52 -1.79 -30.94 -37.95
CA PRO A 52 -2.44 -31.55 -36.78
C PRO A 52 -2.96 -30.53 -35.75
N THR A 53 -2.58 -29.25 -35.86
CA THR A 53 -3.06 -28.15 -35.02
C THR A 53 -4.19 -27.38 -35.71
N SER A 54 -5.32 -27.19 -35.01
CA SER A 54 -6.40 -26.32 -35.49
C SER A 54 -5.91 -24.88 -35.66
N GLY A 55 -6.04 -24.30 -36.85
CA GLY A 55 -5.75 -22.90 -37.13
C GLY A 55 -6.99 -22.02 -36.97
N TYR A 56 -6.82 -20.77 -36.58
CA TYR A 56 -7.91 -19.80 -36.52
C TYR A 56 -8.09 -19.14 -37.87
N VAL A 57 -9.32 -19.11 -38.38
CA VAL A 57 -9.70 -18.46 -39.63
C VAL A 57 -10.65 -17.33 -39.30
N LYS A 58 -10.20 -16.09 -39.53
CA LYS A 58 -11.03 -14.90 -39.35
C LYS A 58 -12.10 -14.79 -40.43
N ASP A 59 -13.23 -14.19 -40.09
CA ASP A 59 -14.21 -13.76 -41.09
C ASP A 59 -13.64 -12.61 -41.95
N PRO A 60 -14.09 -12.43 -43.22
CA PRO A 60 -13.74 -11.25 -44.01
C PRO A 60 -13.98 -9.92 -43.29
N GLN A 61 -15.08 -9.81 -42.53
CA GLN A 61 -15.51 -8.58 -41.82
C GLN A 61 -15.08 -8.55 -40.33
N SER A 62 -14.14 -9.42 -39.93
CA SER A 62 -13.74 -9.59 -38.54
C SER A 62 -13.28 -8.29 -37.86
N ARG A 63 -12.68 -7.35 -38.63
CA ARG A 63 -12.20 -6.08 -38.09
C ARG A 63 -13.36 -5.14 -37.78
N GLU A 64 -14.31 -5.02 -38.70
CA GLU A 64 -15.53 -4.23 -38.54
C GLU A 64 -16.35 -4.76 -37.35
N THR A 65 -16.52 -6.09 -37.28
CA THR A 65 -17.17 -6.77 -36.16
C THR A 65 -16.48 -6.46 -34.82
N LEU A 66 -15.15 -6.48 -34.78
CA LEU A 66 -14.38 -6.16 -33.58
C LEU A 66 -14.55 -4.69 -33.16
N GLN A 67 -14.61 -3.77 -34.13
CA GLN A 67 -14.90 -2.36 -33.89
C GLN A 67 -16.32 -2.15 -33.35
N ASP A 68 -17.30 -2.93 -33.80
CA ASP A 68 -18.65 -2.90 -33.25
C ASP A 68 -18.71 -3.42 -31.82
N LEU A 69 -18.02 -4.52 -31.51
CA LEU A 69 -17.87 -4.98 -30.11
C LEU A 69 -17.22 -3.92 -29.21
N LEU A 70 -16.20 -3.22 -29.71
CA LEU A 70 -15.59 -2.09 -29.01
C LEU A 70 -16.57 -0.93 -28.81
N ARG A 71 -17.45 -0.65 -29.76
CA ARG A 71 -18.52 0.36 -29.59
C ARG A 71 -19.46 -0.05 -28.47
N PHE A 72 -19.88 -1.30 -28.41
CA PHE A 72 -20.70 -1.81 -27.29
C PHE A 72 -20.00 -1.63 -25.94
N LEU A 73 -18.74 -2.03 -25.82
CA LEU A 73 -17.97 -1.89 -24.57
C LEU A 73 -17.74 -0.43 -24.14
N ARG A 74 -17.63 0.52 -25.08
CA ARG A 74 -17.55 1.95 -24.75
C ARG A 74 -18.83 2.49 -24.10
N HIS A 75 -19.97 1.87 -24.38
CA HIS A 75 -21.26 2.22 -23.76
C HIS A 75 -21.54 1.40 -22.49
N ASP A 76 -20.66 0.44 -22.13
CA ASP A 76 -20.76 -0.38 -20.93
C ASP A 76 -20.26 0.36 -19.68
N THR A 77 -20.78 1.56 -19.45
CA THR A 77 -20.28 2.50 -18.43
C THR A 77 -20.84 2.26 -17.03
N THR A 78 -21.69 1.25 -16.87
CA THR A 78 -22.34 0.93 -15.59
C THR A 78 -21.36 0.17 -14.69
N ARG A 79 -21.53 0.26 -13.36
CA ARG A 79 -20.65 -0.45 -12.42
C ARG A 79 -20.69 -1.97 -12.58
N GLU A 80 -21.82 -2.52 -13.02
CA GLU A 80 -22.04 -3.96 -13.15
C GLU A 80 -21.52 -4.54 -14.48
N ARG A 81 -21.19 -3.67 -15.44
CA ARG A 81 -20.53 -3.99 -16.72
C ARG A 81 -21.12 -5.20 -17.46
N PRO A 82 -22.43 -5.24 -17.71
CA PRO A 82 -23.10 -6.45 -18.20
C PRO A 82 -22.63 -6.90 -19.59
N ILE A 83 -22.18 -5.99 -20.47
CA ILE A 83 -21.67 -6.38 -21.81
C ILE A 83 -20.34 -7.12 -21.66
N MET A 84 -19.43 -6.57 -20.85
CA MET A 84 -18.18 -7.24 -20.51
C MET A 84 -18.43 -8.62 -19.88
N MET A 85 -19.41 -8.75 -19.00
CA MET A 85 -19.78 -10.02 -18.37
C MET A 85 -20.26 -11.07 -19.39
N LEU A 86 -21.08 -10.68 -20.38
CA LEU A 86 -21.51 -11.57 -21.46
C LEU A 86 -20.33 -12.05 -22.32
N LEU A 87 -19.46 -11.14 -22.73
CA LEU A 87 -18.29 -11.48 -23.55
C LEU A 87 -17.32 -12.43 -22.81
N HIS A 88 -17.16 -12.28 -21.50
CA HIS A 88 -16.41 -13.23 -20.68
C HIS A 88 -17.12 -14.59 -20.55
N THR A 89 -18.45 -14.59 -20.42
CA THR A 89 -19.25 -15.82 -20.33
C THR A 89 -19.13 -16.67 -21.59
N TRP A 90 -19.05 -16.03 -22.77
CA TRP A 90 -18.83 -16.72 -24.05
C TRP A 90 -17.35 -17.04 -24.33
N ASP A 91 -16.44 -16.70 -23.41
CA ASP A 91 -14.99 -16.90 -23.53
C ASP A 91 -14.43 -16.38 -24.86
N VAL A 92 -14.87 -15.19 -25.28
CA VAL A 92 -14.46 -14.55 -26.55
C VAL A 92 -12.94 -14.42 -26.62
N VAL A 93 -12.29 -14.16 -25.47
CA VAL A 93 -10.83 -14.07 -25.39
C VAL A 93 -10.16 -15.38 -25.78
N GLY A 94 -10.57 -16.49 -25.14
CA GLY A 94 -9.99 -17.79 -25.40
C GLY A 94 -10.36 -18.34 -26.77
N ASN A 95 -11.61 -18.17 -27.19
CA ASN A 95 -12.14 -18.74 -28.43
C ASN A 95 -11.66 -18.02 -29.68
N ASP A 96 -11.57 -16.68 -29.63
CA ASP A 96 -11.38 -15.82 -30.81
C ASP A 96 -10.15 -14.93 -30.70
N ILE A 97 -10.04 -14.12 -29.64
CA ILE A 97 -9.06 -13.02 -29.59
C ILE A 97 -7.62 -13.52 -29.54
N LEU A 98 -7.28 -14.41 -28.60
CA LEU A 98 -5.92 -14.94 -28.50
C LEU A 98 -5.52 -15.77 -29.73
N PRO A 99 -6.38 -16.67 -30.26
CA PRO A 99 -6.11 -17.36 -31.52
C PRO A 99 -5.95 -16.41 -32.71
N MET A 100 -6.75 -15.35 -32.80
CA MET A 100 -6.63 -14.32 -33.84
C MET A 100 -5.28 -13.61 -33.74
N ILE A 101 -4.86 -13.23 -32.52
CA ILE A 101 -3.56 -12.60 -32.29
C ILE A 101 -2.42 -13.51 -32.75
N GLN A 102 -2.49 -14.80 -32.43
CA GLN A 102 -1.47 -15.77 -32.82
C GLN A 102 -1.48 -16.06 -34.33
N ALA A 103 -2.64 -16.17 -34.96
CA ALA A 103 -2.75 -16.53 -36.38
C ALA A 103 -2.37 -15.38 -37.32
N TYR A 104 -2.64 -14.13 -36.92
CA TYR A 104 -2.51 -12.95 -37.78
C TYR A 104 -1.46 -11.93 -37.30
N HIS A 105 -0.53 -12.36 -36.45
CA HIS A 105 0.56 -11.53 -35.95
C HIS A 105 1.41 -10.90 -37.07
N SER A 106 1.57 -11.59 -38.20
CA SER A 106 2.27 -11.08 -39.39
C SER A 106 1.30 -10.45 -40.38
N GLY A 107 1.38 -9.12 -40.58
CA GLY A 107 0.72 -8.42 -41.68
C GLY A 107 -0.68 -7.85 -41.40
N ALA A 108 -1.20 -7.95 -40.17
CA ALA A 108 -2.51 -7.42 -39.79
C ALA A 108 -2.47 -6.55 -38.52
N ALA A 109 -1.49 -5.65 -38.39
CA ALA A 109 -1.25 -4.86 -37.18
C ALA A 109 -2.50 -4.14 -36.64
N GLU A 110 -3.29 -3.54 -37.54
CA GLU A 110 -4.53 -2.85 -37.18
C GLU A 110 -5.58 -3.75 -36.52
N LEU A 111 -5.70 -5.00 -37.00
CA LEU A 111 -6.60 -5.99 -36.41
C LEU A 111 -6.12 -6.39 -35.01
N ILE A 112 -4.81 -6.55 -34.84
CA ILE A 112 -4.20 -6.87 -33.55
C ILE A 112 -4.40 -5.72 -32.56
N LEU A 113 -4.22 -4.46 -32.98
CA LEU A 113 -4.46 -3.30 -32.12
C LEU A 113 -5.93 -3.18 -31.69
N ASP A 114 -6.88 -3.46 -32.59
CA ASP A 114 -8.30 -3.51 -32.23
C ASP A 114 -8.60 -4.68 -31.26
N ALA A 115 -7.90 -5.82 -31.39
CA ALA A 115 -7.99 -6.95 -30.46
C ALA A 115 -7.41 -6.61 -29.08
N VAL A 116 -6.28 -5.89 -29.03
CA VAL A 116 -5.67 -5.39 -27.79
C VAL A 116 -6.59 -4.37 -27.10
N LYS A 117 -7.24 -3.47 -27.84
CA LYS A 117 -8.26 -2.57 -27.25
C LYS A 117 -9.37 -3.37 -26.57
N LEU A 118 -9.82 -4.47 -27.19
CA LEU A 118 -10.84 -5.34 -26.58
C LEU A 118 -10.31 -5.97 -25.29
N LEU A 119 -9.08 -6.50 -25.29
CA LEU A 119 -8.43 -7.02 -24.09
C LEU A 119 -8.31 -5.96 -22.99
N VAL A 120 -7.97 -4.71 -23.33
CA VAL A 120 -7.90 -3.60 -22.37
C VAL A 120 -9.27 -3.37 -21.73
N PHE A 121 -10.35 -3.28 -22.50
CA PHE A 121 -11.70 -3.17 -21.94
C PHE A 121 -12.06 -4.38 -21.07
N LEU A 122 -11.80 -5.60 -21.52
CA LEU A 122 -12.14 -6.82 -20.78
C LEU A 122 -11.30 -7.02 -19.51
N THR A 123 -10.20 -6.29 -19.35
CA THR A 123 -9.29 -6.33 -18.19
C THR A 123 -9.32 -5.07 -17.32
N LEU A 124 -10.20 -4.09 -17.61
CA LEU A 124 -10.41 -2.95 -16.71
C LEU A 124 -10.77 -3.44 -15.30
N PRO A 125 -10.19 -2.85 -14.24
CA PRO A 125 -10.43 -3.27 -12.86
C PRO A 125 -11.91 -3.11 -12.49
N ALA A 126 -12.42 -4.05 -11.69
CA ALA A 126 -13.81 -4.02 -11.23
C ALA A 126 -14.04 -2.87 -10.23
N ASP A 127 -15.18 -2.18 -10.32
CA ASP A 127 -15.55 -1.12 -9.38
C ASP A 127 -15.78 -1.74 -7.99
N PRO A 128 -15.07 -1.32 -6.92
CA PRO A 128 -15.26 -1.84 -5.56
C PRO A 128 -16.69 -1.69 -5.02
N ARG A 129 -17.51 -0.83 -5.62
CA ARG A 129 -18.91 -0.56 -5.26
C ARG A 129 -19.91 -1.35 -6.11
N SER A 130 -19.45 -2.21 -7.03
CA SER A 130 -20.30 -3.09 -7.84
C SER A 130 -20.89 -4.24 -7.01
N MET A 131 -22.12 -4.63 -7.34
CA MET A 131 -22.81 -5.77 -6.73
C MET A 131 -22.23 -7.12 -7.20
N ASN A 132 -21.75 -7.20 -8.44
CA ASN A 132 -21.12 -8.39 -9.02
C ASN A 132 -19.57 -8.35 -8.99
N LEU A 133 -18.97 -7.57 -8.07
CA LEU A 133 -17.51 -7.39 -7.91
C LEU A 133 -16.72 -8.71 -8.00
N ASN A 134 -17.12 -9.73 -7.24
CA ASN A 134 -16.39 -11.01 -7.22
C ASN A 134 -16.46 -11.77 -8.54
N GLU A 135 -17.59 -11.68 -9.25
CA GLU A 135 -17.76 -12.32 -10.56
C GLU A 135 -16.91 -11.60 -11.62
N GLN A 136 -16.93 -10.26 -11.65
CA GLN A 136 -16.06 -9.48 -12.53
C GLN A 136 -14.59 -9.84 -12.33
N ARG A 137 -14.13 -9.87 -11.08
CA ARG A 137 -12.75 -10.25 -10.73
C ARG A 137 -12.42 -11.65 -11.21
N HIS A 138 -13.31 -12.61 -11.02
CA HIS A 138 -13.10 -13.99 -11.48
C HIS A 138 -12.88 -14.05 -13.00
N TYR A 139 -13.71 -13.36 -13.77
CA TYR A 139 -13.60 -13.33 -15.23
C TYR A 139 -12.35 -12.60 -15.74
N ILE A 140 -12.02 -11.45 -15.16
CA ILE A 140 -10.77 -10.71 -15.46
C ILE A 140 -9.56 -11.62 -15.20
N ASN A 141 -9.53 -12.28 -14.03
CA ASN A 141 -8.43 -13.17 -13.68
C ASN A 141 -8.30 -14.38 -14.62
N ARG A 142 -9.42 -14.96 -15.05
CA ARG A 142 -9.42 -16.03 -16.05
C ARG A 142 -8.83 -15.55 -17.39
N THR A 143 -9.16 -14.33 -17.81
CA THR A 143 -8.60 -13.72 -19.02
C THR A 143 -7.09 -13.54 -18.90
N VAL A 144 -6.61 -13.00 -17.78
CA VAL A 144 -5.16 -12.83 -17.54
C VAL A 144 -4.43 -14.18 -17.48
N GLN A 145 -5.02 -15.20 -16.85
CA GLN A 145 -4.46 -16.56 -16.80
C GLN A 145 -4.43 -17.27 -18.16
N SER A 146 -5.24 -16.81 -19.13
CA SER A 146 -5.27 -17.36 -20.48
C SER A 146 -4.16 -16.77 -21.36
N LEU A 147 -3.52 -15.68 -20.94
CA LEU A 147 -2.38 -15.09 -21.64
C LEU A 147 -1.16 -16.00 -21.52
N THR A 148 -0.48 -16.16 -22.63
CA THR A 148 0.78 -16.90 -22.77
C THR A 148 1.91 -15.93 -23.10
N GLU A 149 3.15 -16.35 -22.85
CA GLU A 149 4.35 -15.62 -23.27
C GLU A 149 4.29 -15.26 -24.76
N ASN A 150 3.92 -16.21 -25.62
CA ASN A 150 3.79 -15.97 -27.07
C ASN A 150 2.73 -14.90 -27.41
N SER A 151 1.55 -14.95 -26.80
CA SER A 151 0.53 -13.92 -27.05
C SER A 151 0.98 -12.55 -26.55
N CYS A 152 1.64 -12.48 -25.39
CA CYS A 152 2.18 -11.24 -24.86
C CYS A 152 3.33 -10.70 -25.72
N ALA A 153 4.20 -11.57 -26.22
CA ALA A 153 5.29 -11.20 -27.13
C ALA A 153 4.75 -10.53 -28.41
N VAL A 154 3.73 -11.12 -29.03
CA VAL A 154 3.05 -10.53 -30.20
C VAL A 154 2.45 -9.18 -29.84
N ILE A 155 1.68 -9.09 -28.76
CA ILE A 155 1.02 -7.85 -28.33
C ILE A 155 2.05 -6.73 -28.11
N PHE A 156 3.10 -6.99 -27.33
CA PHE A 156 4.09 -5.97 -26.99
C PHE A 156 5.08 -5.68 -28.12
N SER A 157 5.24 -6.57 -29.10
CA SER A 157 6.02 -6.29 -30.31
C SER A 157 5.49 -5.08 -31.10
N HIS A 158 4.20 -4.74 -30.95
CA HIS A 158 3.62 -3.54 -31.54
C HIS A 158 4.13 -2.22 -30.93
N MET A 159 4.87 -2.25 -29.81
CA MET A 159 5.60 -1.08 -29.32
C MET A 159 6.89 -0.82 -30.10
N ALA A 160 7.46 -1.82 -30.78
CA ALA A 160 8.80 -1.72 -31.38
C ALA A 160 8.89 -0.62 -32.43
N GLU A 161 7.96 -0.57 -33.39
CA GLU A 161 7.99 0.43 -34.47
C GLU A 161 7.72 1.87 -33.96
N PRO A 162 6.74 2.12 -33.06
CA PRO A 162 6.64 3.40 -32.34
C PRO A 162 7.94 3.79 -31.63
N LEU A 163 8.58 2.87 -30.92
CA LEU A 163 9.80 3.17 -30.15
C LEU A 163 11.02 3.43 -31.05
N GLU A 164 11.17 2.72 -32.17
CA GLU A 164 12.22 3.01 -33.16
C GLU A 164 12.04 4.41 -33.78
N ARG A 165 10.78 4.82 -34.02
CA ARG A 165 10.48 6.19 -34.45
C ARG A 165 10.77 7.22 -33.37
N PHE A 166 10.53 6.88 -32.10
CA PHE A 166 10.92 7.72 -30.98
C PHE A 166 12.45 7.91 -30.92
N GLU A 167 13.22 6.83 -30.99
CA GLU A 167 14.70 6.89 -30.96
C GLU A 167 15.27 7.70 -32.13
N SER A 168 14.66 7.59 -33.31
CA SER A 168 15.05 8.37 -34.50
C SER A 168 14.51 9.81 -34.52
N GLY A 169 13.82 10.26 -33.47
CA GLY A 169 13.25 11.62 -33.36
C GLY A 169 12.06 11.87 -34.29
N ARG A 170 11.48 10.81 -34.88
CA ARG A 170 10.42 10.84 -35.91
C ARG A 170 9.03 10.52 -35.37
N LEU A 171 8.87 10.32 -34.07
CA LEU A 171 7.58 9.96 -33.46
C LEU A 171 6.47 10.99 -33.75
N HIS A 172 6.82 12.28 -33.78
CA HIS A 172 5.90 13.38 -34.09
C HIS A 172 5.29 13.31 -35.50
N LEU A 173 5.79 12.42 -36.37
CA LEU A 173 5.23 12.20 -37.70
C LEU A 173 3.94 11.36 -37.67
N ARG A 174 3.61 10.72 -36.53
CA ARG A 174 2.39 9.92 -36.35
C ARG A 174 1.81 10.06 -34.94
N ASP A 175 0.73 10.83 -34.83
CA ASP A 175 -0.02 10.97 -33.55
C ASP A 175 -0.51 9.63 -32.98
N GLU A 176 -0.72 8.62 -33.83
CA GLU A 176 -1.17 7.28 -33.42
C GLU A 176 -0.09 6.45 -32.69
N ASP A 177 1.19 6.77 -32.84
CA ASP A 177 2.27 6.02 -32.18
C ASP A 177 2.23 6.22 -30.66
N GLY A 178 2.01 7.47 -30.21
CA GLY A 178 1.83 7.77 -28.78
C GLY A 178 0.63 7.05 -28.19
N ARG A 179 -0.50 7.02 -28.90
CA ARG A 179 -1.70 6.29 -28.48
C ARG A 179 -1.48 4.77 -28.42
N THR A 180 -0.67 4.23 -29.31
CA THR A 180 -0.30 2.80 -29.30
C THR A 180 0.52 2.46 -28.06
N ILE A 181 1.50 3.31 -27.73
CA ILE A 181 2.30 3.17 -26.49
C ILE A 181 1.38 3.25 -25.27
N GLN A 182 0.52 4.27 -25.20
CA GLN A 182 -0.44 4.46 -24.11
C GLN A 182 -1.38 3.25 -23.92
N LEU A 183 -1.92 2.72 -25.02
CA LEU A 183 -2.80 1.55 -25.02
C LEU A 183 -2.09 0.33 -24.39
N LEU A 184 -0.86 0.09 -24.79
CA LEU A 184 -0.07 -1.06 -24.33
C LEU A 184 0.38 -0.88 -22.88
N LEU A 185 0.77 0.33 -22.45
CA LEU A 185 1.01 0.63 -21.04
C LEU A 185 -0.25 0.46 -20.18
N THR A 186 -1.41 0.88 -20.69
CA THR A 186 -2.70 0.68 -20.01
C THR A 186 -3.00 -0.80 -19.84
N PHE A 187 -2.69 -1.61 -20.86
CA PHE A 187 -2.81 -3.07 -20.76
C PHE A 187 -1.88 -3.63 -19.69
N VAL A 188 -0.59 -3.24 -19.65
CA VAL A 188 0.36 -3.65 -18.58
C VAL A 188 -0.20 -3.32 -17.19
N ARG A 189 -0.71 -2.11 -17.01
CA ARG A 189 -1.32 -1.66 -15.76
C ARG A 189 -2.49 -2.56 -15.34
N ASN A 190 -3.39 -2.91 -16.27
CA ASN A 190 -4.51 -3.83 -16.00
C ASN A 190 -4.06 -5.24 -15.63
N LEU A 191 -3.01 -5.75 -16.28
CA LEU A 191 -2.41 -7.06 -15.95
C LEU A 191 -1.86 -7.09 -14.51
N LEU A 192 -1.14 -6.03 -14.12
CA LEU A 192 -0.57 -5.91 -12.78
C LEU A 192 -1.66 -5.74 -11.69
N LEU A 193 -2.74 -5.02 -11.97
CA LEU A 193 -3.88 -4.91 -11.05
C LEU A 193 -4.53 -6.28 -10.80
N SER A 194 -4.71 -7.08 -11.85
CA SER A 194 -5.31 -8.42 -11.76
C SER A 194 -4.43 -9.40 -10.99
N TYR A 195 -3.11 -9.33 -11.21
CA TYR A 195 -2.13 -10.10 -10.42
C TYR A 195 -2.31 -9.89 -8.91
N ARG A 196 -2.57 -8.64 -8.50
CA ARG A 196 -2.75 -8.29 -7.09
C ARG A 196 -4.02 -8.86 -6.46
N GLU A 197 -5.12 -8.89 -7.19
CA GLU A 197 -6.40 -9.36 -6.64
C GLU A 197 -6.41 -10.87 -6.33
N ASN A 198 -5.48 -11.63 -6.91
CA ASN A 198 -5.30 -13.05 -6.66
C ASN A 198 -4.47 -13.38 -5.40
N PHE A 199 -4.00 -12.38 -4.64
CA PHE A 199 -3.25 -12.64 -3.41
C PHE A 199 -4.13 -13.25 -2.29
N PRO A 200 -3.66 -14.31 -1.59
CA PRO A 200 -4.45 -15.08 -0.61
C PRO A 200 -5.02 -14.28 0.57
N GLY A 201 -4.55 -13.06 0.82
CA GLY A 201 -5.02 -12.20 1.90
C GLY A 201 -6.36 -11.50 1.62
N ASN A 202 -6.81 -11.48 0.35
CA ASN A 202 -8.03 -10.78 -0.07
C ASN A 202 -9.22 -11.69 -0.36
N ALA A 203 -9.07 -13.02 -0.27
CA ALA A 203 -10.14 -13.97 -0.51
C ALA A 203 -10.85 -14.38 0.80
N PRO A 204 -12.19 -14.36 0.88
CA PRO A 204 -12.91 -15.02 1.97
C PRO A 204 -12.57 -16.51 1.97
N SER A 205 -12.41 -17.05 3.18
CA SER A 205 -11.75 -18.33 3.54
C SER A 205 -12.42 -19.62 3.05
N SER A 206 -13.12 -19.61 1.92
CA SER A 206 -13.84 -20.77 1.36
C SER A 206 -13.63 -21.01 -0.14
N SER A 207 -12.89 -20.17 -0.86
CA SER A 207 -12.67 -20.39 -2.30
C SER A 207 -11.33 -21.08 -2.57
N GLN A 208 -11.38 -22.17 -3.33
CA GLN A 208 -10.25 -23.04 -3.69
C GLN A 208 -9.00 -22.23 -4.09
N ARG A 209 -7.87 -22.54 -3.46
CA ARG A 209 -6.53 -22.07 -3.85
C ARG A 209 -6.22 -22.56 -5.27
N VAL A 210 -6.60 -21.79 -6.28
CA VAL A 210 -6.04 -21.92 -7.61
C VAL A 210 -4.62 -21.38 -7.51
N GLN A 211 -3.63 -22.27 -7.53
CA GLN A 211 -2.25 -21.84 -7.75
C GLN A 211 -2.15 -21.22 -9.15
N PRO A 212 -1.62 -19.99 -9.30
CA PRO A 212 -1.45 -19.42 -10.62
C PRO A 212 -0.34 -20.19 -11.37
N LYS A 213 -0.72 -20.93 -12.41
CA LYS A 213 0.23 -21.34 -13.46
C LYS A 213 0.73 -20.07 -14.14
N GLY A 214 2.05 -19.87 -14.16
CA GLY A 214 2.72 -18.75 -14.84
C GLY A 214 2.30 -17.38 -14.31
N SER A 215 3.01 -16.89 -13.28
CA SER A 215 2.84 -15.50 -12.83
C SER A 215 2.99 -14.56 -14.02
N ILE A 216 1.98 -13.75 -14.32
CA ILE A 216 2.04 -12.74 -15.41
C ILE A 216 3.28 -11.86 -15.26
N LEU A 217 3.73 -11.64 -14.02
CA LEU A 217 4.97 -10.92 -13.72
C LEU A 217 6.20 -11.60 -14.35
N ASN A 218 6.32 -12.93 -14.30
CA ASN A 218 7.41 -13.66 -14.97
C ASN A 218 7.35 -13.44 -16.47
N ILE A 219 6.16 -13.52 -17.09
CA ILE A 219 6.00 -13.24 -18.52
C ILE A 219 6.48 -11.82 -18.86
N LEU A 220 6.14 -10.81 -18.04
CA LEU A 220 6.60 -9.44 -18.28
C LEU A 220 8.13 -9.32 -18.19
N PHE A 221 8.76 -10.00 -17.23
CA PHE A 221 10.22 -10.03 -17.09
C PHE A 221 10.91 -10.80 -18.22
N ASP A 222 10.38 -11.96 -18.62
CA ASP A 222 10.93 -12.76 -19.72
C ASP A 222 10.86 -12.00 -21.06
N LEU A 223 9.88 -11.10 -21.20
CA LEU A 223 9.75 -10.18 -22.33
C LEU A 223 10.53 -8.86 -22.17
N HIS A 224 11.35 -8.70 -21.13
CA HIS A 224 12.13 -7.49 -20.84
C HIS A 224 11.31 -6.20 -20.76
N LEU A 225 10.02 -6.30 -20.43
CA LEU A 225 9.15 -5.12 -20.38
C LEU A 225 9.51 -4.18 -19.22
N PRO A 226 9.87 -4.65 -18.02
CA PRO A 226 10.38 -3.79 -16.96
C PRO A 226 11.65 -3.00 -17.35
N ASP A 227 12.56 -3.62 -18.10
CA ASP A 227 13.76 -2.94 -18.60
C ASP A 227 13.39 -1.81 -19.58
N LEU A 228 12.41 -2.07 -20.46
CA LEU A 228 11.87 -1.06 -21.36
C LEU A 228 11.18 0.08 -20.59
N LEU A 229 10.41 -0.22 -19.54
CA LEU A 229 9.81 0.78 -18.68
C LEU A 229 10.88 1.65 -18.00
N CYS A 230 12.01 1.07 -17.59
CA CYS A 230 13.16 1.83 -17.08
C CYS A 230 13.76 2.77 -18.14
N GLN A 231 13.82 2.39 -19.42
CA GLN A 231 14.26 3.32 -20.47
C GLN A 231 13.25 4.45 -20.69
N MET A 232 11.95 4.13 -20.75
CA MET A 232 10.89 5.15 -20.84
C MET A 232 10.95 6.13 -19.66
N ALA A 233 11.30 5.63 -18.47
CA ALA A 233 11.47 6.46 -17.28
C ALA A 233 12.61 7.48 -17.42
N LYS A 234 13.75 7.10 -18.02
CA LYS A 234 14.85 8.05 -18.31
C LYS A 234 14.42 9.13 -19.29
N ASP A 235 13.55 8.77 -20.21
CA ASP A 235 13.00 9.67 -21.22
C ASP A 235 11.69 10.34 -20.79
N ALA A 236 11.34 10.33 -19.50
CA ALA A 236 10.06 10.82 -18.97
C ALA A 236 9.72 12.26 -19.38
N ARG A 237 10.72 13.11 -19.65
CA ARG A 237 10.50 14.50 -20.11
C ARG A 237 10.09 14.61 -21.58
N LYS A 238 10.27 13.56 -22.37
CA LYS A 238 9.99 13.55 -23.81
C LYS A 238 8.58 13.04 -24.07
N LYS A 239 7.97 13.52 -25.15
CA LYS A 239 6.71 12.96 -25.66
C LYS A 239 6.97 11.57 -26.27
N PRO A 240 6.10 10.59 -26.02
CA PRO A 240 4.78 10.71 -25.40
C PRO A 240 4.80 10.47 -23.87
N PHE A 241 5.92 10.03 -23.31
CA PHE A 241 6.02 9.59 -21.91
C PHE A 241 5.65 10.67 -20.89
N ALA A 242 5.93 11.94 -21.19
CA ALA A 242 5.52 13.07 -20.34
C ALA A 242 3.99 13.19 -20.20
N GLU A 243 3.22 12.82 -21.24
CA GLU A 243 1.75 12.90 -21.24
C GLU A 243 1.13 11.75 -20.44
N ASP A 244 1.79 10.59 -20.43
CA ASP A 244 1.36 9.37 -19.74
C ASP A 244 2.13 9.12 -18.43
N ILE A 245 2.74 10.15 -17.85
CA ILE A 245 3.66 9.98 -16.73
C ILE A 245 2.99 9.40 -15.47
N THR A 246 1.71 9.73 -15.24
CA THR A 246 0.95 9.18 -14.11
C THR A 246 0.68 7.69 -14.27
N LEU A 247 0.51 7.21 -15.51
CA LEU A 247 0.37 5.79 -15.82
C LEU A 247 1.69 5.04 -15.54
N LEU A 248 2.84 5.63 -15.90
CA LEU A 248 4.15 5.05 -15.57
C LEU A 248 4.36 4.97 -14.04
N ILE A 249 4.02 6.02 -13.29
CA ILE A 249 4.05 5.99 -11.82
C ILE A 249 3.16 4.88 -11.26
N GLU A 250 1.94 4.71 -11.80
CA GLU A 250 1.04 3.65 -11.36
C GLU A 250 1.62 2.26 -11.64
N ILE A 251 2.18 2.03 -12.83
CA ILE A 251 2.83 0.77 -13.20
C ILE A 251 4.00 0.45 -12.25
N PHE A 252 4.90 1.41 -12.01
CA PHE A 252 6.00 1.21 -11.06
C PHE A 252 5.49 1.00 -9.64
N HIS A 253 4.47 1.75 -9.21
CA HIS A 253 3.83 1.52 -7.91
C HIS A 253 3.31 0.08 -7.80
N LEU A 254 2.61 -0.43 -8.81
CA LEU A 254 2.06 -1.77 -8.81
C LEU A 254 3.15 -2.87 -8.77
N LEU A 255 4.28 -2.66 -9.46
CA LEU A 255 5.42 -3.58 -9.42
C LEU A 255 6.02 -3.71 -8.00
N PHE A 256 6.08 -2.60 -7.24
CA PHE A 256 6.74 -2.56 -5.92
C PHE A 256 5.78 -2.61 -4.72
N GLN A 257 4.47 -2.43 -4.91
CA GLN A 257 3.50 -2.27 -3.81
C GLN A 257 3.46 -3.44 -2.82
N SER A 258 3.74 -4.66 -3.28
CA SER A 258 3.76 -5.87 -2.44
C SER A 258 5.16 -6.23 -1.95
N GLN A 259 6.17 -5.39 -2.22
CA GLN A 259 7.54 -5.61 -1.81
C GLN A 259 7.87 -4.80 -0.56
N VAL A 260 8.72 -5.39 0.28
CA VAL A 260 9.34 -4.69 1.41
C VAL A 260 10.77 -4.32 0.99
N PRO A 261 11.19 -3.04 1.09
CA PRO A 261 12.52 -2.60 0.66
C PRO A 261 13.68 -3.42 1.26
N SER A 262 13.62 -3.73 2.55
CA SER A 262 14.66 -4.54 3.23
C SER A 262 14.79 -5.94 2.66
N SER A 263 13.67 -6.57 2.26
CA SER A 263 13.68 -7.88 1.64
C SER A 263 14.39 -7.86 0.28
N LEU A 264 14.20 -6.81 -0.53
CA LEU A 264 14.87 -6.70 -1.82
C LEU A 264 16.38 -6.44 -1.68
N ILE A 265 16.77 -5.61 -0.70
CA ILE A 265 18.18 -5.33 -0.39
C ILE A 265 18.94 -6.60 -0.03
N HIS A 266 18.31 -7.52 0.72
CA HIS A 266 18.92 -8.80 1.05
C HIS A 266 19.30 -9.61 -0.21
N PHE A 267 18.50 -9.55 -1.29
CA PHE A 267 18.82 -10.23 -2.54
C PHE A 267 20.01 -9.58 -3.27
N LEU A 268 20.18 -8.26 -3.16
CA LEU A 268 21.31 -7.56 -3.77
C LEU A 268 22.62 -7.84 -3.04
N ASP A 269 22.58 -7.91 -1.71
CA ASP A 269 23.76 -8.20 -0.88
C ASP A 269 24.32 -9.62 -1.13
N HIS A 270 23.44 -10.58 -1.42
CA HIS A 270 23.80 -11.99 -1.64
C HIS A 270 23.86 -12.39 -3.11
N ALA A 271 23.90 -11.43 -4.05
CA ALA A 271 23.97 -11.68 -5.48
C ALA A 271 25.34 -12.29 -5.88
N GLY A 272 25.55 -13.58 -5.60
CA GLY A 272 26.79 -14.30 -5.91
C GLY A 272 27.01 -15.58 -5.10
N GLU A 273 26.38 -15.72 -3.93
CA GLU A 273 26.40 -16.97 -3.17
C GLU A 273 25.03 -17.65 -3.29
N LYS A 274 24.98 -18.94 -3.65
CA LYS A 274 23.78 -19.74 -3.37
C LYS A 274 23.43 -19.49 -1.91
N PRO A 275 22.18 -19.16 -1.56
CA PRO A 275 21.84 -18.88 -0.18
C PRO A 275 22.30 -20.06 0.66
N LYS A 276 23.35 -19.86 1.46
CA LYS A 276 23.63 -20.74 2.58
C LYS A 276 22.50 -20.45 3.53
N PHE A 277 21.47 -21.27 3.43
CA PHE A 277 20.38 -21.33 4.36
C PHE A 277 20.95 -21.87 5.68
N ASP A 278 21.79 -21.09 6.36
CA ASP A 278 22.25 -21.32 7.73
C ASP A 278 21.13 -20.89 8.70
N GLU A 279 19.91 -21.29 8.37
CA GLU A 279 18.72 -21.07 9.18
C GLU A 279 18.54 -22.23 10.17
N TYR A 280 19.63 -22.73 10.76
CA TYR A 280 19.55 -23.80 11.76
C TYR A 280 20.65 -23.66 12.82
N ARG A 281 20.67 -22.52 13.51
CA ARG A 281 21.25 -22.45 14.87
C ARG A 281 20.26 -22.08 15.97
N GLN A 282 18.99 -21.87 15.62
CA GLN A 282 17.90 -21.64 16.59
C GLN A 282 17.11 -22.91 16.99
N TYR A 283 17.56 -24.10 16.57
CA TYR A 283 16.94 -25.37 16.98
C TYR A 283 17.47 -25.93 18.32
N GLY A 284 18.44 -25.26 18.95
CA GLY A 284 18.92 -25.63 20.30
C GLY A 284 18.00 -25.19 21.45
N GLU A 285 17.05 -24.28 21.21
CA GLU A 285 16.23 -23.67 22.27
C GLU A 285 14.79 -24.22 22.34
N GLN A 286 14.44 -25.17 21.47
CA GLN A 286 13.16 -25.88 21.58
C GLN A 286 13.10 -26.80 22.81
N SER A 287 14.24 -27.25 23.34
CA SER A 287 14.28 -28.02 24.59
C SER A 287 13.97 -27.17 25.83
N ALA A 288 14.24 -25.86 25.80
CA ALA A 288 13.90 -24.93 26.88
C ALA A 288 12.43 -24.48 26.82
N SER A 289 11.90 -24.21 25.61
CA SER A 289 10.50 -23.78 25.43
C SER A 289 9.47 -24.89 25.71
N THR A 290 9.85 -26.15 25.49
CA THR A 290 8.99 -27.31 25.79
C THR A 290 8.91 -27.61 27.29
N LEU A 291 9.95 -27.27 28.05
CA LEU A 291 9.95 -27.40 29.52
C LEU A 291 9.19 -26.25 30.20
N MET A 292 9.22 -25.04 29.62
CA MET A 292 8.60 -23.83 30.19
C MET A 292 7.09 -23.70 29.90
N LYS A 293 6.59 -24.24 28.78
CA LYS A 293 5.14 -24.33 28.51
C LYS A 293 4.37 -25.19 29.51
N LYS A 294 5.05 -26.03 30.31
CA LYS A 294 4.42 -26.82 31.38
C LYS A 294 4.00 -26.01 32.61
N LYS A 295 4.50 -24.78 32.83
CA LYS A 295 4.12 -23.96 34.00
C LYS A 295 2.84 -23.14 33.82
N THR A 296 2.45 -22.83 32.57
CA THR A 296 1.22 -22.08 32.23
C THR A 296 0.20 -22.89 31.42
N ALA A 297 0.52 -24.13 31.03
CA ALA A 297 -0.46 -25.04 30.47
C ALA A 297 -1.48 -25.47 31.55
N ARG A 298 -2.77 -25.49 31.17
CA ARG A 298 -3.82 -26.08 31.99
C ARG A 298 -3.40 -27.51 32.37
N SER A 299 -3.35 -27.80 33.67
CA SER A 299 -3.04 -29.14 34.22
C SER A 299 -4.03 -30.23 33.76
N ARG A 300 -5.12 -29.87 33.09
CA ARG A 300 -6.18 -30.79 32.62
C ARG A 300 -6.59 -30.49 31.17
N HIS A 301 -7.07 -31.52 30.49
CA HIS A 301 -7.49 -31.49 29.08
C HIS A 301 -8.51 -30.37 28.78
N GLY A 302 -8.55 -29.90 27.54
CA GLY A 302 -9.38 -28.76 27.11
C GLY A 302 -10.90 -28.90 27.30
N ARG A 303 -11.41 -30.10 27.63
CA ARG A 303 -12.83 -30.39 27.90
C ARG A 303 -13.24 -30.37 29.39
N PHE A 304 -12.34 -30.05 30.32
CA PHE A 304 -12.70 -30.04 31.75
C PHE A 304 -13.47 -28.74 32.09
N GLY A 305 -14.80 -28.84 32.20
CA GLY A 305 -15.73 -27.72 32.40
C GLY A 305 -15.80 -27.19 33.84
N GLY A 306 -14.67 -26.76 34.40
CA GLY A 306 -14.68 -25.96 35.63
C GLY A 306 -15.21 -24.56 35.35
N LYS A 307 -16.41 -24.22 35.84
CA LYS A 307 -16.93 -22.84 35.83
C LYS A 307 -16.46 -22.11 37.08
N THR A 308 -15.53 -21.17 36.93
CA THR A 308 -15.31 -20.12 37.93
C THR A 308 -16.29 -18.99 37.61
N ILE A 309 -17.22 -18.72 38.52
CA ILE A 309 -18.12 -17.57 38.40
C ILE A 309 -17.36 -16.35 38.92
N TYR A 310 -16.97 -15.46 38.02
CA TYR A 310 -16.57 -14.11 38.37
C TYR A 310 -17.82 -13.22 38.29
N ALA A 311 -18.15 -12.53 39.37
CA ALA A 311 -19.15 -11.47 39.38
C ALA A 311 -18.54 -10.22 38.71
N ASN A 312 -18.39 -10.28 37.38
CA ASN A 312 -18.29 -9.20 36.40
C ASN A 312 -17.67 -9.79 35.11
N SER A 313 -18.49 -9.84 34.07
CA SER A 313 -18.20 -10.58 32.84
C SER A 313 -17.42 -9.74 31.83
N PHE A 314 -16.13 -10.01 31.67
CA PHE A 314 -15.44 -9.84 30.39
C PHE A 314 -14.61 -11.11 30.10
N GLN A 315 -15.14 -11.97 29.22
CA GLN A 315 -14.43 -13.14 28.72
C GLN A 315 -13.32 -12.70 27.74
N ARG A 316 -12.05 -12.89 28.11
CA ARG A 316 -10.90 -12.72 27.20
C ARG A 316 -10.62 -14.04 26.45
N SER A 317 -10.95 -14.06 25.15
CA SER A 317 -10.44 -15.03 24.16
C SER A 317 -9.02 -14.61 23.74
N GLY A 318 -8.03 -15.49 23.95
CA GLY A 318 -6.60 -15.17 23.71
C GLY A 318 -6.15 -15.19 22.24
N LYS A 319 -7.00 -15.61 21.29
CA LYS A 319 -6.66 -15.63 19.84
C LYS A 319 -7.14 -14.39 19.07
N ASP A 320 -8.01 -13.56 19.65
CA ASP A 320 -8.53 -12.34 19.00
C ASP A 320 -7.67 -11.09 19.23
N GLN A 321 -6.83 -11.06 20.26
CA GLN A 321 -6.12 -9.84 20.67
C GLN A 321 -5.05 -9.38 19.67
N THR A 322 -4.27 -10.31 19.09
CA THR A 322 -3.20 -9.95 18.14
C THR A 322 -3.75 -9.41 16.82
N THR A 323 -4.83 -10.00 16.30
CA THR A 323 -5.49 -9.51 15.07
C THR A 323 -6.17 -8.15 15.29
N GLN A 324 -6.74 -7.91 16.47
CA GLN A 324 -7.32 -6.60 16.84
C GLN A 324 -6.24 -5.52 17.03
N LEU A 325 -5.11 -5.84 17.66
CA LEU A 325 -3.96 -4.94 17.81
C LEU A 325 -3.39 -4.51 16.45
N ARG A 326 -3.26 -5.43 15.49
CA ARG A 326 -2.80 -5.13 14.11
C ARG A 326 -3.71 -4.14 13.38
N LYS A 327 -5.04 -4.33 13.49
CA LYS A 327 -6.01 -3.42 12.86
C LYS A 327 -5.98 -2.03 13.48
N TYR A 328 -5.76 -1.95 14.81
CA TYR A 328 -5.76 -0.70 15.55
C TYR A 328 -4.46 0.11 15.35
N TYR A 329 -3.31 -0.56 15.30
CA TYR A 329 -2.04 0.13 15.03
C TYR A 329 -1.92 0.60 13.58
N GLY A 330 -2.44 -0.20 12.65
CA GLY A 330 -2.39 0.04 11.21
C GLY A 330 -1.69 -1.10 10.49
N ALA A 331 -2.29 -1.55 9.38
CA ALA A 331 -1.86 -2.77 8.66
C ALA A 331 -0.45 -2.70 8.04
N ARG A 332 0.19 -1.52 7.96
CA ARG A 332 1.52 -1.36 7.34
C ARG A 332 2.69 -1.94 8.13
N VAL A 333 2.54 -2.17 9.43
CA VAL A 333 3.69 -2.49 10.31
C VAL A 333 3.95 -3.99 10.45
N PHE A 334 2.94 -4.83 10.21
CA PHE A 334 3.07 -6.29 10.41
C PHE A 334 3.21 -7.12 9.14
N GLU A 335 3.24 -6.51 7.95
CA GLU A 335 3.84 -7.18 6.78
C GLU A 335 5.37 -7.27 6.90
N ASN A 336 5.98 -6.52 7.82
CA ASN A 336 7.44 -6.43 7.99
C ASN A 336 8.04 -7.29 9.13
N SER A 337 7.24 -7.86 10.06
CA SER A 337 7.79 -8.54 11.27
C SER A 337 7.34 -9.98 11.51
N HIS A 338 6.57 -10.57 10.59
CA HIS A 338 6.43 -12.03 10.55
C HIS A 338 6.27 -12.45 9.10
N GLU A 339 7.16 -13.30 8.62
CA GLU A 339 7.08 -14.24 7.48
C GLU A 339 5.71 -14.38 6.75
N SER A 340 5.18 -13.27 6.26
CA SER A 340 4.14 -13.23 5.24
C SER A 340 4.59 -12.34 4.09
N SER A 341 5.91 -12.23 3.88
CA SER A 341 6.44 -12.05 2.53
C SER A 341 5.99 -13.29 1.74
N LEU A 342 4.82 -13.20 1.14
CA LEU A 342 4.14 -14.23 0.36
C LEU A 342 5.02 -14.70 -0.81
N PRO A 343 4.82 -15.92 -1.34
CA PRO A 343 5.75 -16.58 -2.24
C PRO A 343 5.68 -15.97 -3.65
N SER A 344 6.16 -14.75 -3.83
CA SER A 344 6.84 -14.44 -5.07
C SER A 344 8.04 -15.38 -5.17
N GLY A 345 8.22 -16.01 -6.33
CA GLY A 345 9.34 -16.92 -6.53
C GLY A 345 10.65 -16.21 -6.19
N LEU A 346 11.66 -16.93 -5.67
CA LEU A 346 12.99 -16.37 -5.40
C LEU A 346 13.52 -15.58 -6.62
N ASN A 347 13.18 -16.03 -7.83
CA ASN A 347 13.50 -15.35 -9.08
C ASN A 347 12.82 -13.97 -9.21
N GLU A 348 11.51 -13.87 -8.98
CA GLU A 348 10.74 -12.62 -9.10
C GLU A 348 11.27 -11.53 -8.16
N ARG A 349 11.61 -11.89 -6.92
CA ARG A 349 12.17 -10.91 -5.96
C ARG A 349 13.57 -10.45 -6.37
N SER A 350 14.40 -11.35 -6.88
CA SER A 350 15.72 -10.99 -7.41
C SER A 350 15.60 -10.04 -8.61
N GLN A 351 14.67 -10.32 -9.52
CA GLN A 351 14.41 -9.48 -10.70
C GLN A 351 13.87 -8.10 -10.30
N LEU A 352 12.96 -8.02 -9.32
CA LEU A 352 12.47 -6.75 -8.80
C LEU A 352 13.55 -5.96 -8.04
N ALA A 353 14.42 -6.63 -7.30
CA ALA A 353 15.54 -5.98 -6.62
C ALA A 353 16.52 -5.35 -7.62
N GLU A 354 16.84 -6.09 -8.69
CA GLU A 354 17.68 -5.60 -9.77
C GLU A 354 17.01 -4.47 -10.56
N LEU A 355 15.71 -4.57 -10.84
CA LEU A 355 14.92 -3.51 -11.45
C LEU A 355 14.95 -2.21 -10.63
N ALA A 356 14.77 -2.30 -9.30
CA ALA A 356 14.85 -1.15 -8.41
C ALA A 356 16.23 -0.49 -8.46
N ARG A 357 17.30 -1.32 -8.48
CA ARG A 357 18.68 -0.84 -8.60
C ARG A 357 18.91 -0.12 -9.94
N THR A 358 18.48 -0.72 -11.06
CA THR A 358 18.62 -0.14 -12.41
C THR A 358 17.87 1.18 -12.54
N LEU A 359 16.63 1.25 -12.04
CA LEU A 359 15.82 2.46 -12.09
C LEU A 359 16.47 3.63 -11.34
N LEU A 360 17.19 3.36 -10.25
CA LEU A 360 17.95 4.36 -9.49
C LEU A 360 19.27 4.73 -10.16
N VAL A 361 20.09 3.74 -10.52
CA VAL A 361 21.44 3.94 -11.07
C VAL A 361 21.41 4.72 -12.37
N ASP A 362 20.42 4.44 -13.21
CA ASP A 362 20.32 5.09 -14.51
C ASP A 362 19.57 6.44 -14.46
N GLY A 363 19.13 6.88 -13.27
CA GLY A 363 18.43 8.15 -13.07
C GLY A 363 16.95 8.16 -13.49
N GLY A 364 16.42 7.04 -14.03
CA GLY A 364 15.04 6.95 -14.50
C GLY A 364 14.01 7.25 -13.42
N PHE A 365 14.25 6.79 -12.18
CA PHE A 365 13.38 7.12 -11.05
C PHE A 365 13.30 8.63 -10.81
N ASN A 366 14.46 9.29 -10.76
CA ASN A 366 14.58 10.73 -10.47
C ASN A 366 13.85 11.58 -11.53
N GLU A 367 13.92 11.17 -12.80
CA GLU A 367 13.24 11.85 -13.90
C GLU A 367 11.72 11.63 -13.85
N VAL A 368 11.27 10.39 -13.64
CA VAL A 368 9.84 10.07 -13.57
C VAL A 368 9.15 10.80 -12.42
N VAL A 369 9.74 10.81 -11.22
CA VAL A 369 9.12 11.50 -10.08
C VAL A 369 9.05 13.00 -10.28
N TYR A 370 10.06 13.60 -10.92
CA TYR A 370 10.03 15.03 -11.22
C TYR A 370 8.88 15.39 -12.17
N VAL A 371 8.80 14.70 -13.31
CA VAL A 371 7.77 14.98 -14.33
C VAL A 371 6.38 14.65 -13.79
N ALA A 372 6.24 13.56 -13.04
CA ALA A 372 4.99 13.19 -12.39
C ALA A 372 4.51 14.25 -11.40
N TRP A 373 5.40 14.73 -10.53
CA TRP A 373 5.07 15.76 -9.57
C TRP A 373 4.64 17.06 -10.26
N ASP A 374 5.37 17.51 -11.28
CA ASP A 374 5.01 18.73 -12.03
C ASP A 374 3.64 18.59 -12.68
N HIS A 375 3.36 17.45 -13.32
CA HIS A 375 2.07 17.18 -13.96
C HIS A 375 0.90 17.09 -12.95
N ILE A 376 1.09 16.39 -11.83
CA ILE A 376 0.08 16.28 -10.76
C ILE A 376 -0.19 17.67 -10.16
N LYS A 377 0.85 18.45 -9.88
CA LYS A 377 0.74 19.80 -9.33
C LYS A 377 -0.01 20.75 -10.26
N GLN A 378 0.17 20.63 -11.57
CA GLN A 378 -0.58 21.43 -12.55
C GLN A 378 -2.06 21.05 -12.57
N ARG A 379 -2.38 19.76 -12.42
CA ARG A 379 -3.77 19.26 -12.34
C ARG A 379 -4.48 19.63 -11.04
N ASP A 380 -3.75 19.80 -9.93
CA ASP A 380 -4.31 20.28 -8.66
C ASP A 380 -4.99 21.66 -8.76
N MET A 381 -4.67 22.44 -9.80
CA MET A 381 -5.33 23.72 -10.09
C MET A 381 -6.71 23.55 -10.76
N MET A 382 -7.08 22.32 -11.13
CA MET A 382 -8.36 21.95 -11.74
C MET A 382 -9.22 21.10 -10.78
N VAL A 383 -10.49 20.85 -11.13
CA VAL A 383 -11.42 20.07 -10.29
C VAL A 383 -10.91 18.62 -10.17
N CYS A 384 -10.49 18.24 -8.96
CA CYS A 384 -9.95 16.92 -8.64
C CYS A 384 -11.03 15.83 -8.79
N ASN A 385 -10.74 14.77 -9.56
CA ASN A 385 -11.56 13.56 -9.64
C ASN A 385 -10.94 12.41 -8.82
N ASP A 386 -11.67 11.29 -8.67
CA ASP A 386 -11.19 10.12 -7.91
C ASP A 386 -9.87 9.52 -8.48
N GLU A 387 -9.61 9.70 -9.78
CA GLU A 387 -8.41 9.20 -10.46
C GLU A 387 -7.16 10.03 -10.12
N ASP A 388 -7.28 11.36 -10.10
CA ASP A 388 -6.21 12.27 -9.71
C ASP A 388 -5.76 12.00 -8.26
N GLN A 389 -6.70 11.69 -7.37
CA GLN A 389 -6.37 11.31 -5.99
C GLN A 389 -5.61 9.98 -5.92
N LEU A 390 -5.98 8.99 -6.74
CA LEU A 390 -5.26 7.71 -6.83
C LEU A 390 -3.84 7.89 -7.39
N ASN A 391 -3.67 8.80 -8.35
CA ASN A 391 -2.35 9.15 -8.92
C ASN A 391 -1.44 9.76 -7.84
N VAL A 392 -1.97 10.68 -7.02
CA VAL A 392 -1.24 11.24 -5.87
C VAL A 392 -0.85 10.15 -4.85
N HIS A 393 -1.74 9.21 -4.55
CA HIS A 393 -1.44 8.10 -3.64
C HIS A 393 -0.33 7.20 -4.17
N SER A 394 -0.37 6.86 -5.47
CA SER A 394 0.64 6.03 -6.13
C SER A 394 1.99 6.72 -6.14
N PHE A 395 2.02 8.02 -6.44
CA PHE A 395 3.23 8.85 -6.38
C PHE A 395 3.86 8.83 -4.98
N PHE A 396 3.08 9.06 -3.92
CA PHE A 396 3.60 9.04 -2.56
C PHE A 396 4.07 7.66 -2.12
N ALA A 397 3.32 6.61 -2.44
CA ALA A 397 3.68 5.25 -2.09
C ALA A 397 4.99 4.80 -2.75
N LEU A 398 5.14 5.08 -4.05
CA LEU A 398 6.34 4.76 -4.80
C LEU A 398 7.55 5.57 -4.31
N SER A 399 7.35 6.87 -4.07
CA SER A 399 8.41 7.74 -3.53
C SER A 399 8.86 7.27 -2.16
N GLN A 400 7.92 6.91 -1.28
CA GLN A 400 8.24 6.38 0.05
C GLN A 400 9.08 5.11 -0.07
N PHE A 401 8.68 4.19 -0.95
CA PHE A 401 9.41 2.94 -1.19
C PHE A 401 10.86 3.19 -1.57
N PHE A 402 11.11 4.05 -2.57
CA PHE A 402 12.47 4.31 -3.05
C PHE A 402 13.33 5.12 -2.08
N VAL A 403 12.74 6.06 -1.33
CA VAL A 403 13.47 6.77 -0.25
C VAL A 403 13.91 5.77 0.83
N THR A 404 13.02 4.87 1.28
CA THR A 404 13.39 3.82 2.24
C THR A 404 14.42 2.84 1.66
N PHE A 405 14.27 2.45 0.39
CA PHE A 405 15.20 1.54 -0.28
C PHE A 405 16.62 2.11 -0.36
N VAL A 406 16.78 3.37 -0.76
CA VAL A 406 18.08 4.05 -0.78
C VAL A 406 18.64 4.20 0.64
N SER A 407 17.81 4.61 1.59
CA SER A 407 18.21 4.76 3.00
C SER A 407 18.76 3.46 3.60
N LEU A 408 18.13 2.33 3.31
CA LEU A 408 18.59 1.01 3.75
C LEU A 408 19.82 0.54 2.96
N SER A 409 19.92 0.90 1.68
CA SER A 409 21.10 0.56 0.85
C SER A 409 22.38 1.22 1.39
N PHE A 410 22.26 2.38 2.04
CA PHE A 410 23.35 3.00 2.79
C PHE A 410 23.71 2.20 4.05
N ASP A 411 22.72 1.76 4.82
CA ASP A 411 22.96 0.97 6.06
C ASP A 411 23.66 -0.37 5.77
N TRP A 412 23.38 -0.95 4.60
CA TRP A 412 23.97 -2.20 4.13
C TRP A 412 25.24 -2.00 3.27
N ASN A 413 25.74 -0.76 3.13
CA ASN A 413 26.92 -0.42 2.31
C ASN A 413 26.83 -0.87 0.83
N LEU A 414 25.63 -1.07 0.29
CA LEU A 414 25.42 -1.42 -1.13
C LEU A 414 25.62 -0.22 -2.05
N THR A 415 25.34 0.97 -1.52
CA THR A 415 25.52 2.24 -2.21
C THR A 415 26.21 3.23 -1.28
N ASP A 416 27.16 3.99 -1.80
CA ASP A 416 27.76 5.10 -1.08
C ASP A 416 26.71 6.22 -0.89
N ILE A 417 26.72 6.84 0.29
CA ILE A 417 25.90 8.01 0.63
C ILE A 417 26.10 9.13 -0.40
N SER A 418 27.31 9.24 -0.99
CA SER A 418 27.61 10.18 -2.07
C SER A 418 26.74 10.01 -3.34
N LYS A 419 26.05 8.87 -3.48
CA LYS A 419 25.09 8.60 -4.58
C LYS A 419 23.65 8.99 -4.24
N SER A 420 23.43 9.80 -3.21
CA SER A 420 22.14 10.37 -2.82
C SER A 420 21.43 11.14 -3.95
N TYR A 421 22.19 11.63 -4.94
CA TYR A 421 21.67 12.37 -6.10
C TYR A 421 20.61 11.60 -6.91
N ALA A 422 20.54 10.26 -6.79
CA ALA A 422 19.50 9.44 -7.42
C ALA A 422 18.08 9.79 -6.97
N LEU A 423 17.92 10.54 -5.87
CA LEU A 423 16.64 11.02 -5.35
C LEU A 423 16.54 12.55 -5.33
N SER A 424 17.47 13.29 -5.96
CA SER A 424 17.59 14.75 -5.79
C SER A 424 16.30 15.51 -6.08
N ASN A 425 15.50 15.08 -7.06
CA ASN A 425 14.25 15.75 -7.43
C ASN A 425 13.14 15.57 -6.37
N LEU A 426 13.29 14.62 -5.44
CA LEU A 426 12.44 14.53 -4.25
C LEU A 426 12.89 15.49 -3.14
N PHE A 427 14.12 15.98 -3.15
CA PHE A 427 14.66 16.86 -2.13
C PHE A 427 14.69 18.32 -2.62
N ASP A 428 13.52 18.79 -3.07
CA ASP A 428 13.30 20.18 -3.49
C ASP A 428 12.34 20.90 -2.54
N LYS A 429 12.60 22.19 -2.27
CA LYS A 429 11.81 23.00 -1.35
C LYS A 429 10.33 23.13 -1.75
N HIS A 430 10.06 23.21 -3.05
CA HIS A 430 8.70 23.33 -3.55
C HIS A 430 7.95 22.00 -3.42
N LEU A 431 8.66 20.87 -3.47
CA LEU A 431 8.06 19.57 -3.17
C LEU A 431 7.70 19.47 -1.69
N PHE A 432 8.58 19.85 -0.77
CA PHE A 432 8.26 19.89 0.67
C PHE A 432 7.04 20.76 0.96
N PHE A 433 6.97 21.95 0.37
CA PHE A 433 5.79 22.82 0.49
C PHE A 433 4.51 22.16 -0.05
N TRP A 434 4.59 21.52 -1.22
CA TRP A 434 3.46 20.82 -1.82
C TRP A 434 3.02 19.60 -0.99
N LEU A 435 3.96 18.82 -0.45
CA LEU A 435 3.69 17.70 0.45
C LEU A 435 2.93 18.17 1.69
N ARG A 436 3.35 19.26 2.31
CA ARG A 436 2.64 19.85 3.45
C ARG A 436 1.21 20.27 3.08
N LYS A 437 1.03 20.98 1.97
CA LYS A 437 -0.32 21.38 1.49
C LYS A 437 -1.21 20.18 1.21
N LYS A 438 -0.68 19.11 0.63
CA LYS A 438 -1.41 17.86 0.41
C LYS A 438 -1.77 17.16 1.71
N TRP A 439 -0.86 17.18 2.68
CA TRP A 439 -1.12 16.67 4.02
C TRP A 439 -2.29 17.41 4.68
N GLU A 440 -2.28 18.74 4.66
CA GLU A 440 -3.39 19.56 5.16
C GLU A 440 -4.70 19.24 4.41
N MET A 441 -4.67 19.17 3.07
CA MET A 441 -5.84 18.83 2.26
C MET A 441 -6.44 17.48 2.66
N PHE A 442 -5.62 16.45 2.86
CA PHE A 442 -6.09 15.12 3.27
C PHE A 442 -6.65 15.08 4.69
N ASP A 443 -6.13 15.89 5.60
CA ASP A 443 -6.72 16.01 6.95
C ASP A 443 -8.11 16.65 6.89
N HIS A 444 -8.29 17.66 6.03
CA HIS A 444 -9.60 18.29 5.81
C HIS A 444 -10.59 17.34 5.12
N SER A 445 -10.15 16.60 4.10
CA SER A 445 -11.01 15.66 3.36
C SER A 445 -11.21 14.31 4.07
N LYS A 446 -10.52 14.08 5.20
CA LYS A 446 -10.49 12.80 5.93
C LYS A 446 -10.05 11.62 5.07
N ASP A 447 -9.13 11.87 4.14
CA ASP A 447 -8.48 10.83 3.35
C ASP A 447 -7.39 10.14 4.17
N VAL A 448 -7.79 9.09 4.88
CA VAL A 448 -6.89 8.28 5.72
C VAL A 448 -5.74 7.68 4.90
N ARG A 449 -5.99 7.27 3.66
CA ARG A 449 -4.95 6.65 2.82
C ARG A 449 -3.92 7.68 2.40
N GLY A 450 -4.37 8.86 1.96
CA GLY A 450 -3.52 10.00 1.65
C GLY A 450 -2.65 10.40 2.84
N LEU A 451 -3.26 10.56 4.03
CA LEU A 451 -2.56 10.89 5.27
C LEU A 451 -1.44 9.89 5.61
N LEU A 452 -1.70 8.59 5.46
CA LEU A 452 -0.71 7.55 5.73
C LEU A 452 0.44 7.54 4.72
N HIS A 453 0.18 7.86 3.45
CA HIS A 453 1.25 7.90 2.45
C HIS A 453 2.13 9.15 2.61
N VAL A 454 1.52 10.33 2.81
CA VAL A 454 2.28 11.57 2.96
C VAL A 454 3.08 11.60 4.27
N SER A 455 2.51 11.10 5.38
CA SER A 455 3.23 11.02 6.67
C SER A 455 4.45 10.12 6.60
N ALA A 456 4.28 8.95 5.98
CA ALA A 456 5.33 7.98 5.83
C ALA A 456 6.43 8.49 4.87
N LEU A 457 6.07 9.10 3.75
CA LEU A 457 7.04 9.69 2.82
C LEU A 457 7.89 10.78 3.49
N VAL A 458 7.26 11.77 4.13
CA VAL A 458 7.99 12.85 4.80
C VAL A 458 8.89 12.31 5.90
N LYS A 459 8.41 11.34 6.69
CA LYS A 459 9.23 10.67 7.71
C LYS A 459 10.48 10.02 7.11
N GLU A 460 10.33 9.27 6.02
CA GLU A 460 11.46 8.58 5.38
C GLU A 460 12.42 9.58 4.72
N MET A 461 11.91 10.68 4.14
CA MET A 461 12.73 11.77 3.60
C MET A 461 13.56 12.45 4.68
N LEU A 462 12.97 12.79 5.84
CA LEU A 462 13.72 13.39 6.95
C LEU A 462 14.75 12.42 7.56
N ALA A 463 14.42 11.13 7.63
CA ALA A 463 15.36 10.11 8.09
C ALA A 463 16.58 10.01 7.16
N LEU A 464 16.34 10.09 5.85
CA LEU A 464 17.41 10.12 4.86
C LEU A 464 18.24 11.41 4.98
N MET A 465 17.61 12.56 5.20
CA MET A 465 18.31 13.83 5.45
C MET A 465 19.22 13.77 6.69
N GLU A 466 18.77 13.21 7.82
CA GLU A 466 19.63 13.05 9.02
C GLU A 466 20.88 12.19 8.72
N LYS A 467 20.71 11.10 7.95
CA LYS A 467 21.83 10.26 7.51
C LYS A 467 22.80 11.00 6.60
N ILE A 468 22.28 11.77 5.65
CA ILE A 468 23.09 12.58 4.73
C ILE A 468 23.79 13.73 5.47
N ALA A 469 23.12 14.40 6.40
CA ALA A 469 23.70 15.48 7.20
C ALA A 469 24.88 14.99 8.05
N SER A 470 24.77 13.78 8.62
CA SER A 470 25.84 13.17 9.41
C SER A 470 26.98 12.62 8.54
N GLY A 471 26.68 11.84 7.50
CA GLY A 471 27.66 11.05 6.74
C GLY A 471 27.95 11.45 5.29
N GLY A 472 27.20 12.40 4.71
CA GLY A 472 27.30 12.79 3.31
C GLY A 472 28.47 13.72 2.95
N SER A 473 28.58 14.09 1.68
CA SER A 473 29.59 15.04 1.21
C SER A 473 29.30 16.46 1.73
N GLN A 474 30.26 17.38 1.61
CA GLN A 474 30.04 18.79 1.99
C GLN A 474 28.91 19.45 1.19
N ALA A 475 28.77 19.10 -0.10
CA ALA A 475 27.66 19.58 -0.92
C ALA A 475 26.32 19.04 -0.41
N ASP A 476 26.25 17.75 -0.07
CA ASP A 476 25.03 17.15 0.45
C ASP A 476 24.62 17.76 1.79
N LYS A 477 25.60 17.98 2.69
CA LYS A 477 25.37 18.64 3.98
C LYS A 477 24.82 20.06 3.81
N PHE A 478 25.38 20.82 2.86
CA PHE A 478 24.88 22.16 2.54
C PHE A 478 23.44 22.12 2.02
N VAL A 479 23.09 21.16 1.15
CA VAL A 479 21.72 20.99 0.65
C VAL A 479 20.76 20.63 1.79
N CYS A 480 21.14 19.73 2.70
CA CYS A 480 20.36 19.41 3.89
C CYS A 480 20.13 20.62 4.79
N GLN A 481 21.15 21.46 4.99
CA GLN A 481 21.04 22.70 5.76
C GLN A 481 20.09 23.70 5.09
N ALA A 482 20.19 23.90 3.78
CA ALA A 482 19.32 24.78 3.01
C ALA A 482 17.85 24.31 3.05
N LEU A 483 17.60 23.02 2.84
CA LEU A 483 16.25 22.44 2.94
C LEU A 483 15.70 22.50 4.36
N THR A 484 16.54 22.35 5.37
CA THR A 484 16.13 22.51 6.77
C THR A 484 15.70 23.95 7.04
N ALA A 485 16.50 24.94 6.61
CA ALA A 485 16.19 26.35 6.77
C ALA A 485 14.90 26.76 6.03
N GLU A 486 14.74 26.35 4.77
CA GLU A 486 13.62 26.79 3.93
C GLU A 486 12.35 25.94 4.12
N GLY A 487 12.49 24.64 4.42
CA GLY A 487 11.36 23.70 4.52
C GLY A 487 10.90 23.42 5.95
N LEU A 488 11.82 23.36 6.92
CA LEU A 488 11.50 22.97 8.30
C LEU A 488 11.39 24.17 9.24
N CYS A 489 12.24 25.19 9.05
CA CYS A 489 12.25 26.46 9.80
C CYS A 489 11.40 27.58 9.15
N ALA A 490 10.53 27.28 8.19
CA ALA A 490 9.74 28.29 7.49
C ALA A 490 9.05 29.25 8.47
N GLU A 491 9.09 30.56 8.20
CA GLU A 491 8.66 31.61 9.12
C GLU A 491 7.22 31.41 9.62
N GLY A 492 6.99 31.54 10.94
CA GLY A 492 5.68 31.40 11.56
C GLY A 492 5.23 29.95 11.79
N ASP A 493 3.92 29.70 11.71
CA ASP A 493 3.32 28.35 11.85
C ASP A 493 3.53 27.46 10.62
N ASP A 494 4.36 27.91 9.66
CA ASP A 494 4.53 27.26 8.37
C ASP A 494 5.62 26.16 8.32
N GLY A 495 6.41 26.01 9.37
CA GLY A 495 7.36 24.91 9.50
C GLY A 495 6.69 23.55 9.74
N TYR A 496 7.29 22.48 9.21
CA TYR A 496 6.89 21.09 9.52
C TYR A 496 6.89 20.79 11.02
N HIS A 497 7.75 21.48 11.79
CA HIS A 497 7.77 21.39 13.24
C HIS A 497 6.42 21.78 13.87
N HIS A 498 5.98 23.02 13.63
CA HIS A 498 4.71 23.53 14.19
C HIS A 498 3.51 22.75 13.66
N PHE A 499 3.53 22.42 12.37
CA PHE A 499 2.50 21.62 11.73
C PHE A 499 2.34 20.23 12.39
N CYS A 500 3.41 19.44 12.49
CA CYS A 500 3.34 18.10 13.08
C CYS A 500 3.05 18.15 14.59
N ASN A 501 3.53 19.17 15.31
CA ASN A 501 3.15 19.39 16.71
C ASN A 501 1.63 19.59 16.87
N SER A 502 1.01 20.38 15.98
CA SER A 502 -0.45 20.57 15.93
C SER A 502 -1.19 19.26 15.65
N LEU A 503 -0.69 18.45 14.71
CA LEU A 503 -1.26 17.14 14.41
C LEU A 503 -1.18 16.17 15.58
N VAL A 504 -0.04 16.10 16.28
CA VAL A 504 0.12 15.29 17.48
C VAL A 504 -0.85 15.75 18.57
N LYS A 505 -1.07 17.05 18.76
CA LYS A 505 -2.04 17.59 19.73
C LYS A 505 -3.50 17.23 19.38
N LYS A 506 -3.84 17.18 18.09
CA LYS A 506 -5.22 16.94 17.60
C LYS A 506 -5.56 15.48 17.33
N PHE A 507 -4.58 14.58 17.38
CA PHE A 507 -4.76 13.17 17.01
C PHE A 507 -5.91 12.49 17.80
N ASP A 508 -6.71 11.72 17.07
CA ASP A 508 -7.80 10.90 17.59
C ASP A 508 -7.72 9.47 17.03
N SER A 509 -7.42 8.52 17.91
CA SER A 509 -7.27 7.09 17.60
C SER A 509 -8.58 6.42 17.15
N LYS A 510 -9.73 7.09 17.25
CA LYS A 510 -10.99 6.62 16.65
C LYS A 510 -11.07 6.85 15.15
N SER A 511 -10.35 7.85 14.65
CA SER A 511 -10.42 8.30 13.26
C SER A 511 -9.21 7.87 12.44
N LEU A 512 -8.04 7.77 13.09
CA LEU A 512 -6.77 7.50 12.44
C LEU A 512 -6.02 6.37 13.17
N PRO A 513 -5.31 5.51 12.43
CA PRO A 513 -4.53 4.43 13.03
C PRO A 513 -3.28 4.97 13.75
N MET A 514 -2.77 4.23 14.74
CA MET A 514 -1.62 4.67 15.55
C MET A 514 -0.34 4.89 14.75
N ILE A 515 -0.15 4.20 13.62
CA ILE A 515 1.01 4.38 12.74
C ILE A 515 1.09 5.81 12.19
N TYR A 516 -0.05 6.47 11.98
CA TYR A 516 -0.06 7.88 11.57
C TYR A 516 0.51 8.78 12.69
N LEU A 517 0.10 8.53 13.95
CA LEU A 517 0.66 9.24 15.10
C LEU A 517 2.17 8.96 15.26
N ALA A 518 2.59 7.71 15.07
CA ALA A 518 3.99 7.31 15.09
C ALA A 518 4.82 8.04 14.03
N ASP A 519 4.28 8.22 12.82
CA ASP A 519 4.93 9.00 11.75
C ASP A 519 5.00 10.49 12.12
N CYS A 520 3.90 11.10 12.56
CA CYS A 520 3.87 12.51 12.99
C CYS A 520 4.89 12.81 14.10
N ILE A 521 5.00 11.93 15.09
CA ILE A 521 5.98 12.08 16.18
C ILE A 521 7.40 11.94 15.63
N GLN A 522 7.69 10.96 14.78
CA GLN A 522 9.03 10.84 14.19
C GLN A 522 9.38 12.07 13.34
N VAL A 523 8.48 12.55 12.49
CA VAL A 523 8.68 13.77 11.69
C VAL A 523 8.98 14.95 12.59
N LEU A 524 8.20 15.15 13.65
CA LEU A 524 8.38 16.24 14.60
C LEU A 524 9.77 16.23 15.26
N HIS A 525 10.23 15.07 15.73
CA HIS A 525 11.53 14.94 16.41
C HIS A 525 12.71 15.01 15.45
N MET A 526 12.60 14.43 14.24
CA MET A 526 13.65 14.55 13.23
C MET A 526 13.78 15.98 12.71
N ALA A 527 12.66 16.66 12.49
CA ALA A 527 12.69 18.08 12.13
C ALA A 527 13.42 18.87 13.21
N ASN A 528 13.11 18.65 14.49
CA ASN A 528 13.83 19.26 15.60
C ASN A 528 15.34 18.95 15.63
N ASN A 529 15.72 17.70 15.35
CA ASN A 529 17.13 17.33 15.33
C ASN A 529 17.88 18.06 14.21
N LEU A 530 17.33 18.09 13.00
CA LEU A 530 17.90 18.81 11.86
C LEU A 530 17.98 20.32 12.11
N ILE A 531 16.92 20.92 12.69
CA ILE A 531 16.91 22.34 13.07
C ILE A 531 18.00 22.63 14.10
N ARG A 532 18.18 21.75 15.08
CA ARG A 532 19.23 21.88 16.10
C ARG A 532 20.64 21.81 15.52
N GLU A 533 20.85 21.00 14.49
CA GLU A 533 22.13 20.94 13.76
C GLU A 533 22.40 22.21 12.95
N LEU A 534 21.35 22.87 12.45
CA LEU A 534 21.45 24.15 11.75
C LEU A 534 21.76 25.30 12.72
N ASP A 535 20.89 25.52 13.71
CA ASP A 535 21.10 26.48 14.79
C ASP A 535 20.35 26.01 16.06
N PRO A 536 21.06 25.66 17.14
CA PRO A 536 20.45 25.25 18.41
C PRO A 536 19.45 26.26 18.99
N LYS A 537 19.54 27.55 18.63
CA LYS A 537 18.63 28.60 19.11
C LYS A 537 17.26 28.56 18.46
N LEU A 538 17.13 27.91 17.30
CA LEU A 538 15.87 27.79 16.56
C LEU A 538 15.01 26.60 17.02
N VAL A 539 15.52 25.79 17.96
CA VAL A 539 14.82 24.61 18.47
C VAL A 539 13.67 25.05 19.37
N ALA A 540 12.46 24.59 19.07
CA ALA A 540 11.30 24.82 19.92
C ALA A 540 11.50 24.24 21.32
N LEU A 541 11.07 24.98 22.33
CA LEU A 541 11.15 24.55 23.72
C LEU A 541 10.06 23.53 24.04
N ASP A 542 10.34 22.65 25.00
CA ASP A 542 9.42 21.58 25.42
C ASP A 542 8.03 22.08 25.85
N GLY A 543 7.96 23.28 26.44
CA GLY A 543 6.69 23.92 26.81
C GLY A 543 5.80 24.33 25.63
N GLU A 544 6.38 24.52 24.44
CA GLU A 544 5.62 24.79 23.21
C GLU A 544 5.11 23.48 22.58
N MET A 545 5.80 22.37 22.82
CA MET A 545 5.49 21.05 22.27
C MET A 545 4.50 20.27 23.12
N LEU A 546 4.55 20.39 24.44
CA LEU A 546 3.83 19.51 25.36
C LEU A 546 2.52 20.12 25.85
N ASN A 547 1.46 19.32 25.78
CA ASN A 547 0.23 19.51 26.54
C ASN A 547 -0.32 18.15 26.99
N GLU A 548 -1.33 18.13 27.86
CA GLU A 548 -1.91 16.89 28.41
C GLU A 548 -2.27 15.88 27.29
N ARG A 549 -2.83 16.37 26.18
CA ARG A 549 -3.22 15.53 25.05
C ARG A 549 -2.01 14.94 24.31
N SER A 550 -0.98 15.74 24.08
CA SER A 550 0.26 15.29 23.43
C SER A 550 0.94 14.22 24.26
N VAL A 551 1.08 14.45 25.58
CA VAL A 551 1.63 13.45 26.51
C VAL A 551 0.84 12.16 26.45
N SER A 552 -0.49 12.23 26.47
CA SER A 552 -1.33 11.04 26.32
C SER A 552 -1.11 10.31 24.98
N ASN A 553 -0.88 11.05 23.89
CA ASN A 553 -0.56 10.45 22.59
C ASN A 553 0.84 9.78 22.57
N TYR A 554 1.86 10.38 23.20
CA TYR A 554 3.16 9.71 23.42
C TYR A 554 2.99 8.39 24.19
N ILE A 555 2.24 8.43 25.31
CA ILE A 555 2.00 7.23 26.14
C ILE A 555 1.18 6.18 25.36
N SER A 556 0.22 6.59 24.55
CA SER A 556 -0.62 5.69 23.75
C SER A 556 0.21 4.82 22.79
N LEU A 557 1.34 5.30 22.28
CA LEU A 557 2.24 4.51 21.44
C LEU A 557 3.03 3.46 22.21
N LEU A 558 3.23 3.61 23.52
CA LEU A 558 3.90 2.60 24.35
C LEU A 558 3.06 1.33 24.50
N ALA A 559 1.74 1.44 24.40
CA ALA A 559 0.86 0.27 24.36
C ALA A 559 1.16 -0.66 23.16
N PHE A 560 1.86 -0.13 22.15
CA PHE A 560 2.28 -0.82 20.94
C PHE A 560 3.81 -0.82 20.79
N PHE A 561 4.54 -0.90 21.91
CA PHE A 561 6.00 -0.78 21.92
C PHE A 561 6.71 -1.66 20.87
N GLU A 562 6.30 -2.93 20.74
CA GLU A 562 6.84 -3.88 19.75
C GLU A 562 6.57 -3.51 18.29
N CYS A 563 5.54 -2.71 18.04
CA CYS A 563 5.17 -2.27 16.69
C CYS A 563 5.96 -1.02 16.27
N ASN A 564 6.59 -0.33 17.23
CA ASN A 564 7.32 0.90 16.95
C ASN A 564 8.69 0.59 16.35
N SER A 565 9.16 1.44 15.43
CA SER A 565 10.54 1.38 14.94
C SER A 565 11.52 1.60 16.10
N SER A 566 12.74 1.05 16.01
CA SER A 566 13.79 1.27 17.03
C SER A 566 14.01 2.78 17.31
N ARG A 567 14.05 3.61 16.26
CA ARG A 567 14.11 5.08 16.36
C ARG A 567 12.95 5.66 17.16
N LEU A 568 11.71 5.24 16.88
CA LEU A 568 10.55 5.69 17.65
C LEU A 568 10.62 5.22 19.10
N LYS A 569 11.03 3.98 19.39
CA LYS A 569 11.24 3.48 20.76
C LYS A 569 12.20 4.40 21.52
N SER A 570 13.35 4.75 20.93
CA SER A 570 14.32 5.67 21.54
C SER A 570 13.75 7.08 21.75
N ILE A 571 12.98 7.61 20.80
CA ILE A 571 12.29 8.91 20.93
C ILE A 571 11.31 8.89 22.11
N LEU A 572 10.47 7.85 22.20
CA LEU A 572 9.47 7.73 23.26
C LEU A 572 10.14 7.64 24.64
N ILE A 573 11.13 6.75 24.80
CA ILE A 573 11.87 6.57 26.07
C ILE A 573 12.51 7.90 26.50
N ARG A 574 13.23 8.57 25.60
CA ARG A 574 13.86 9.86 25.90
C ARG A 574 12.81 10.89 26.32
N LYS A 575 11.74 11.02 25.54
CA LYS A 575 10.73 12.06 25.78
C LYS A 575 9.98 11.86 27.09
N ILE A 576 9.66 10.62 27.45
CA ILE A 576 9.00 10.32 28.72
C ILE A 576 9.94 10.63 29.89
N LYS A 577 11.23 10.29 29.77
CA LYS A 577 12.24 10.64 30.78
C LYS A 577 12.32 12.16 30.98
N ASP A 578 12.32 12.93 29.89
CA ASP A 578 12.31 14.39 29.95
C ASP A 578 11.04 14.91 30.64
N ILE A 579 9.87 14.35 30.31
CA ILE A 579 8.59 14.70 30.96
C ILE A 579 8.63 14.41 32.46
N THR A 580 9.12 13.24 32.88
CA THR A 580 9.23 12.87 34.31
C THR A 580 10.16 13.78 35.10
N SER A 581 11.10 14.43 34.42
CA SER A 581 12.08 15.33 35.05
C SER A 581 11.67 16.81 34.95
N SER A 582 10.43 17.09 34.50
CA SER A 582 9.93 18.43 34.18
C SER A 582 8.68 18.78 34.96
N GLU A 583 8.24 20.04 34.87
CA GLU A 583 6.96 20.49 35.42
C GLU A 583 5.72 19.80 34.81
N TYR A 584 5.89 19.07 33.70
CA TYR A 584 4.83 18.37 32.99
C TYR A 584 4.58 16.94 33.49
N GLU A 585 5.30 16.47 34.51
CA GLU A 585 5.12 15.13 35.10
C GLU A 585 3.65 14.85 35.43
N GLY A 586 2.91 15.84 35.93
CA GLY A 586 1.50 15.71 36.25
C GLY A 586 0.59 15.26 35.09
N TYR A 587 0.99 15.46 33.83
CA TYR A 587 0.24 15.00 32.66
C TYR A 587 0.34 13.48 32.45
N LEU A 588 1.34 12.81 33.05
CA LEU A 588 1.45 11.35 33.04
C LEU A 588 0.39 10.67 33.92
N HIS A 589 -0.18 11.41 34.88
CA HIS A 589 -1.10 10.87 35.90
C HIS A 589 -2.56 10.77 35.43
N ALA A 590 -2.85 11.02 34.15
CA ALA A 590 -4.17 10.74 33.59
C ALA A 590 -4.47 9.23 33.65
N PHE A 591 -5.71 8.84 33.98
CA PHE A 591 -6.09 7.43 34.17
C PHE A 591 -5.67 6.52 33.01
N GLY A 592 -5.96 6.93 31.76
CA GLY A 592 -5.59 6.15 30.58
C GLY A 592 -4.08 5.96 30.41
N ASN A 593 -3.29 6.96 30.79
CA ASN A 593 -1.83 6.89 30.74
C ASN A 593 -1.31 5.93 31.82
N LEU A 594 -1.82 6.06 33.06
CA LEU A 594 -1.46 5.16 34.16
C LEU A 594 -1.83 3.71 33.88
N GLN A 595 -2.95 3.45 33.20
CA GLN A 595 -3.32 2.08 32.80
C GLN A 595 -2.28 1.47 31.85
N ILE A 596 -1.83 2.23 30.83
CA ILE A 596 -0.82 1.76 29.89
C ILE A 596 0.52 1.54 30.60
N ILE A 597 0.93 2.49 31.44
CA ILE A 597 2.17 2.41 32.21
C ILE A 597 2.14 1.22 33.17
N HIS A 598 1.02 0.99 33.85
CA HIS A 598 0.80 -0.19 34.68
C HIS A 598 0.87 -1.49 33.88
N ASP A 599 0.26 -1.55 32.70
CA ASP A 599 0.29 -2.73 31.84
C ASP A 599 1.72 -3.05 31.36
N ILE A 600 2.58 -2.04 31.18
CA ILE A 600 4.01 -2.23 30.87
C ILE A 600 4.74 -2.84 32.07
N VAL A 601 4.50 -2.35 33.28
CA VAL A 601 5.14 -2.88 34.51
C VAL A 601 4.65 -4.30 34.83
N GLY A 602 3.35 -4.54 34.69
CA GLY A 602 2.68 -5.82 34.94
C GLY A 602 2.84 -6.85 33.82
N GLY A 603 3.32 -6.44 32.65
CA GLY A 603 3.65 -7.31 31.53
C GLY A 603 4.80 -8.25 31.91
N GLY A 604 4.54 -9.57 31.92
CA GLY A 604 5.61 -10.55 32.16
C GLY A 604 6.68 -10.50 31.06
N GLU A 605 7.94 -10.73 31.43
CA GLU A 605 9.11 -10.80 30.52
C GLU A 605 8.90 -11.77 29.33
N ASN A 606 7.98 -12.73 29.49
CA ASN A 606 7.59 -13.72 28.49
C ASN A 606 6.74 -13.20 27.32
N LYS A 607 6.30 -11.94 27.30
CA LYS A 607 5.52 -11.36 26.18
C LYS A 607 6.37 -10.64 25.13
N TYR A 608 7.64 -10.33 25.44
CA TYR A 608 8.43 -9.30 24.77
C TYR A 608 9.89 -9.73 24.46
N SER A 609 10.19 -11.03 24.45
CA SER A 609 11.57 -11.56 24.49
C SER A 609 12.09 -12.18 23.19
N THR A 610 11.46 -11.98 22.03
CA THR A 610 11.81 -12.74 20.81
C THR A 610 12.59 -12.01 19.72
N GLU A 611 12.85 -10.71 19.79
CA GLU A 611 13.57 -10.01 18.71
C GLU A 611 14.72 -9.13 19.24
N THR A 612 15.96 -9.52 18.89
CA THR A 612 17.24 -8.81 19.08
C THR A 612 17.64 -8.38 20.51
N VAL A 613 18.92 -8.55 20.85
CA VAL A 613 19.47 -8.19 22.18
C VAL A 613 19.33 -6.69 22.50
N VAL A 614 19.28 -5.83 21.47
CA VAL A 614 19.17 -4.37 21.61
C VAL A 614 17.78 -3.94 22.09
N ASP A 615 16.72 -4.60 21.61
CA ASP A 615 15.34 -4.26 22.00
C ASP A 615 15.01 -4.68 23.45
N HIS A 616 15.71 -5.68 23.98
CA HIS A 616 15.49 -6.14 25.35
C HIS A 616 15.98 -5.10 26.39
N ASP A 617 17.11 -4.44 26.15
CA ASP A 617 17.65 -3.42 27.06
C ASP A 617 16.78 -2.16 27.10
N ASP A 618 16.28 -1.71 25.95
CA ASP A 618 15.37 -0.56 25.88
C ASP A 618 14.00 -0.87 26.53
N PHE A 619 13.51 -2.11 26.42
CA PHE A 619 12.30 -2.53 27.14
C PHE A 619 12.50 -2.55 28.65
N LEU A 620 13.66 -3.02 29.14
CA LEU A 620 13.98 -3.00 30.57
C LEU A 620 14.05 -1.56 31.11
N LYS A 621 14.72 -0.65 30.39
CA LYS A 621 14.73 0.78 30.74
C LYS A 621 13.31 1.36 30.80
N LEU A 622 12.46 1.00 29.84
CA LEU A 622 11.06 1.44 29.83
C LEU A 622 10.31 0.92 31.06
N LYS A 623 10.52 -0.34 31.45
CA LYS A 623 9.88 -0.94 32.62
C LYS A 623 10.30 -0.26 33.92
N ASP A 624 11.59 0.01 34.09
CA ASP A 624 12.12 0.72 35.27
C ASP A 624 11.58 2.14 35.36
N MET A 625 11.50 2.84 34.21
CA MET A 625 10.90 4.17 34.11
C MET A 625 9.41 4.13 34.46
N ALA A 626 8.66 3.18 33.89
CA ALA A 626 7.24 3.01 34.17
C ALA A 626 6.96 2.72 35.65
N ALA A 627 7.79 1.88 36.27
CA ALA A 627 7.72 1.61 37.71
C ALA A 627 7.97 2.88 38.54
N SER A 628 8.98 3.67 38.16
CA SER A 628 9.32 4.93 38.83
C SER A 628 8.16 5.92 38.77
N ILE A 629 7.48 6.05 37.63
CA ILE A 629 6.30 6.91 37.46
C ILE A 629 5.16 6.46 38.38
N LEU A 630 4.85 5.16 38.43
CA LEU A 630 3.79 4.64 39.29
C LEU A 630 4.11 4.84 40.78
N ILE A 631 5.35 4.61 41.18
CA ILE A 631 5.81 4.85 42.55
C ILE A 631 5.68 6.33 42.91
N GLY A 632 6.13 7.24 42.05
CA GLY A 632 6.02 8.69 42.25
C GLY A 632 4.56 9.16 42.37
N PHE A 633 3.68 8.63 41.50
CA PHE A 633 2.24 8.89 41.59
C PHE A 633 1.65 8.41 42.92
N MET A 634 1.93 7.17 43.33
CA MET A 634 1.43 6.61 44.58
C MET A 634 1.97 7.38 45.80
N GLN A 635 3.27 7.73 45.82
CA GLN A 635 3.87 8.55 46.87
C GLN A 635 3.21 9.93 46.98
N THR A 636 2.84 10.54 45.85
CA THR A 636 2.10 11.81 45.83
C THR A 636 0.69 11.66 46.44
N LEU A 637 -0.02 10.56 46.12
CA LEU A 637 -1.32 10.25 46.72
C LEU A 637 -1.25 10.00 48.23
N TYR A 638 -0.19 9.36 48.72
CA TYR A 638 -0.02 9.07 50.16
C TYR A 638 0.53 10.26 50.95
N SER A 639 1.43 11.06 50.37
CA SER A 639 2.01 12.25 51.03
C SER A 639 1.00 13.40 51.20
N THR A 640 0.00 13.50 50.32
CA THR A 640 -1.06 14.52 50.40
C THR A 640 -2.12 14.25 51.47
N LYS A 641 -2.05 13.12 52.21
CA LYS A 641 -2.93 12.84 53.36
C LYS A 641 -2.60 13.61 54.63
N SER A 642 -1.49 14.37 54.72
CA SER A 642 -1.16 15.18 55.90
C SER A 642 -1.47 16.69 55.79
N ALA A 643 -2.05 17.17 54.68
CA ALA A 643 -2.42 18.58 54.50
C ALA A 643 -3.94 18.79 54.45
N SER A 644 -4.41 19.86 55.10
CA SER A 644 -5.82 20.13 55.42
C SER A 644 -6.76 20.16 54.20
N ALA A 645 -8.02 19.84 54.46
CA ALA A 645 -9.05 19.44 53.50
C ALA A 645 -9.66 20.56 52.61
N THR A 646 -8.86 21.53 52.13
CA THR A 646 -9.40 22.66 51.34
C THR A 646 -8.71 22.89 49.99
N ASP A 647 -7.98 21.91 49.46
CA ASP A 647 -7.27 22.07 48.19
C ASP A 647 -8.00 21.43 47.00
N TYR A 648 -8.30 22.22 45.97
CA TYR A 648 -9.13 21.92 44.80
C TYR A 648 -8.63 20.69 44.01
N LYS A 649 -7.35 20.31 44.17
CA LYS A 649 -6.73 19.11 43.59
C LYS A 649 -7.34 17.78 44.08
N LYS A 650 -8.06 17.74 45.21
CA LYS A 650 -8.69 16.50 45.71
C LYS A 650 -9.83 15.98 44.83
N LYS A 651 -10.57 16.86 44.13
CA LYS A 651 -11.80 16.46 43.42
C LYS A 651 -11.55 15.64 42.15
N LYS A 652 -10.38 15.78 41.51
CA LYS A 652 -10.00 15.02 40.30
C LYS A 652 -9.32 13.67 40.63
N HIS A 653 -8.96 13.42 41.89
CA HIS A 653 -8.22 12.22 42.32
C HIS A 653 -9.07 11.20 43.10
N THR A 654 -10.20 11.62 43.70
CA THR A 654 -11.13 10.71 44.38
C THR A 654 -11.93 9.80 43.45
N ASP A 655 -12.15 10.19 42.19
CA ASP A 655 -12.90 9.37 41.22
C ASP A 655 -12.11 8.14 40.72
N LEU A 656 -10.80 8.11 40.98
CA LEU A 656 -9.87 7.06 40.54
C LEU A 656 -9.70 5.92 41.58
N VAL A 657 -10.13 6.15 42.83
CA VAL A 657 -10.01 5.19 43.95
C VAL A 657 -11.37 4.52 44.25
N LEU A 658 -12.45 4.92 43.59
CA LEU A 658 -13.81 4.41 43.80
C LEU A 658 -14.36 3.56 42.63
N LEU A 659 -13.51 3.20 41.66
CA LEU A 659 -13.74 2.21 40.59
C LEU A 659 -12.64 1.15 40.65
#